data_AF-A0A945YX95-F1
#
_entry.id   AF-A0A945YX95-F1
#
_cell.length_a   1.000
_cell.length_b   1.000
_cell.length_c   1.000
_cell.angle_alpha   90.00
_cell.angle_beta   90.00
_cell.angle_gamma   90.00
#
_symmetry.space_group_name_H-M   'P 1'
#
loop_
_entity.id
_entity.type
_entity.pdbx_description
1 polymer ?
#
loop_
_entity_poly.entity_id
_entity_poly.type
_entity_poly.pdbx_seq_one_letter_code
_entity_poly.pdbx_strand_id
1 'polypeptide(L)'
;MARCDPKALELGEKVIDKWFKKGGIISKNLGKDSYGYLKQLWWSTTRKDFDYGETPSIAELKVISKRIDKVEKGFTKRTGKFAELFYLPEVVLANNMPARDAYRFFMKSHQQFQGHRDDYQSVFNSIVKKLGEKSRLLGLSRKSGFKTMNKAHKELQKKYNTYQEKMQNDGWKSAEDYYKKELADLSKDTQFEIFELANDVLRDPDLVRKELKKYGIFSDIASEWKSISPKLYRDLKNGLRFHIEAISEANELTGGAYTEMLGNMRKIQSNLKQRKNYFPTEVLRMFPTMKAVQESIYEKSSTLEKKDLTKVNDYVANMSEILIDELNLSKHALEAKYGDMARHNKDVIGVMDNYIRNITMFNFAGTTSAKLLQGIRKIGEMSPDEADHQSQFYIDYLYDTHATMLGLNVKSSFWRAATRNVTAWQFMSKLGLNLRGAARNATQSLQNYVYFGVKGMRDSSQYLDTANIRALADVEAKKHGVYFAEARELTNTLGLFPDVATSKINGKEVLTYKYDSTSRKFSEGLEKFASTTAKPMRWVENKVNRQLTFKMAFALRHQQLNNNAGMIERDVTRAIKEGKLDKDTDINDYIQNLITKRSSNFAANMVKELHYEYSGFAKPKVLRTPAGSILGQFMTYSVNFWNYQHKIATRGKDSIVAGDWGSPEAFRLYRLGMLYSFLYGILSPLTNTDVGNLIQHDTYERYQN
;
A
#
# COMPACT_ATOMS: atom_id res chain seq x y z
N MET A 1 -29.20 -17.21 -34.20
CA MET A 1 -29.79 -16.30 -33.20
C MET A 1 -30.35 -17.16 -32.08
N ALA A 2 -29.75 -17.15 -30.89
CA ALA A 2 -30.32 -17.85 -29.74
C ALA A 2 -31.63 -17.16 -29.36
N ARG A 3 -32.74 -17.91 -29.27
CA ARG A 3 -34.03 -17.39 -28.82
C ARG A 3 -33.86 -16.84 -27.39
N CYS A 4 -34.04 -15.54 -27.20
CA CYS A 4 -34.15 -14.96 -25.86
C CYS A 4 -35.37 -15.58 -25.16
N ASP A 5 -35.17 -16.12 -23.96
CA ASP A 5 -36.25 -16.60 -23.10
C ASP A 5 -37.10 -15.39 -22.64
N PRO A 6 -38.39 -15.30 -23.01
CA PRO A 6 -39.24 -14.19 -22.62
C PRO A 6 -39.33 -13.99 -21.10
N LYS A 7 -39.24 -15.08 -20.32
CA LYS A 7 -39.25 -15.00 -18.85
C LYS A 7 -37.97 -14.40 -18.29
N ALA A 8 -36.83 -14.60 -18.97
CA ALA A 8 -35.57 -13.99 -18.59
C ALA A 8 -35.58 -12.48 -18.91
N LEU A 9 -36.19 -12.07 -20.02
CA LEU A 9 -36.37 -10.65 -20.35
C LEU A 9 -37.24 -9.93 -19.32
N GLU A 10 -38.43 -10.47 -19.02
CA GLU A 10 -39.35 -9.89 -18.03
C GLU A 10 -38.71 -9.77 -16.64
N LEU A 11 -37.98 -10.81 -16.21
CA LEU A 11 -37.26 -10.75 -14.93
C LEU A 11 -36.09 -9.76 -14.97
N GLY A 12 -35.43 -9.63 -16.13
CA GLY A 12 -34.36 -8.66 -16.35
C GLY A 12 -34.84 -7.22 -16.17
N GLU A 13 -35.99 -6.89 -16.78
CA GLU A 13 -36.66 -5.60 -16.61
C GLU A 13 -37.00 -5.34 -15.15
N LYS A 14 -37.62 -6.30 -14.46
CA LYS A 14 -37.92 -6.17 -13.01
C LYS A 14 -36.68 -5.91 -12.15
N VAL A 15 -35.54 -6.53 -12.50
CA VAL A 15 -34.27 -6.32 -11.78
C VAL A 15 -33.71 -4.92 -12.03
N ILE A 16 -33.79 -4.43 -13.27
CA ILE A 16 -33.37 -3.07 -13.65
C ILE A 16 -34.28 -2.04 -12.98
N ASP A 17 -35.59 -2.24 -13.01
CA ASP A 17 -36.59 -1.39 -12.36
C ASP A 17 -36.38 -1.33 -10.85
N LYS A 18 -36.04 -2.46 -10.23
CA LYS A 18 -35.70 -2.50 -8.81
C LYS A 18 -34.49 -1.63 -8.48
N TRP A 19 -33.48 -1.59 -9.35
CA TRP A 19 -32.28 -0.76 -9.18
C TRP A 19 -32.55 0.73 -9.37
N PHE A 20 -33.28 1.08 -10.45
CA PHE A 20 -33.56 2.45 -10.85
C PHE A 20 -34.91 2.97 -10.36
N LYS A 21 -35.56 2.27 -9.42
CA LYS A 21 -36.86 2.65 -8.86
C LYS A 21 -36.83 4.12 -8.49
N LYS A 22 -37.64 4.93 -9.17
CA LYS A 22 -37.72 6.38 -8.95
C LYS A 22 -38.04 6.66 -7.48
N GLY A 23 -37.21 7.47 -6.82
CA GLY A 23 -37.35 7.78 -5.40
C GLY A 23 -36.89 6.65 -4.45
N GLY A 24 -36.40 5.53 -4.98
CA GLY A 24 -35.83 4.41 -4.22
C GLY A 24 -34.43 4.73 -3.69
N ILE A 25 -34.04 4.08 -2.60
CA ILE A 25 -32.86 4.44 -1.82
C ILE A 25 -31.54 4.30 -2.60
N ILE A 26 -31.45 3.32 -3.51
CA ILE A 26 -30.26 3.14 -4.36
C ILE A 26 -30.11 4.31 -5.35
N SER A 27 -31.19 4.67 -6.06
CA SER A 27 -31.20 5.79 -7.01
C SER A 27 -30.90 7.13 -6.34
N LYS A 28 -31.44 7.37 -5.14
CA LYS A 28 -31.22 8.59 -4.35
C LYS A 28 -29.77 8.72 -3.88
N ASN A 29 -29.18 7.63 -3.38
CA ASN A 29 -27.85 7.67 -2.78
C ASN A 29 -26.69 7.55 -3.79
N LEU A 30 -26.90 6.90 -4.94
CA LEU A 30 -25.83 6.71 -5.93
C LEU A 30 -25.85 7.77 -7.04
N GLY A 31 -26.96 8.48 -7.24
CA GLY A 31 -27.08 9.55 -8.23
C GLY A 31 -26.51 9.16 -9.61
N LYS A 32 -25.57 9.98 -10.10
CA LYS A 32 -24.92 9.80 -11.41
C LYS A 32 -24.05 8.53 -11.50
N ASP A 33 -23.57 8.00 -10.39
CA ASP A 33 -22.74 6.79 -10.34
C ASP A 33 -23.57 5.49 -10.39
N SER A 34 -24.90 5.58 -10.23
CA SER A 34 -25.81 4.42 -10.13
C SER A 34 -25.66 3.45 -11.31
N TYR A 35 -25.57 3.97 -12.54
CA TYR A 35 -25.41 3.15 -13.74
C TYR A 35 -24.11 2.34 -13.72
N GLY A 36 -23.00 2.99 -13.37
CA GLY A 36 -21.69 2.33 -13.28
C GLY A 36 -21.69 1.20 -12.25
N TYR A 37 -22.38 1.39 -11.12
CA TYR A 37 -22.49 0.37 -10.09
C TYR A 37 -23.37 -0.82 -10.49
N LEU A 38 -24.46 -0.60 -11.22
CA LEU A 38 -25.26 -1.69 -11.76
C LEU A 38 -24.42 -2.56 -12.70
N LYS A 39 -23.66 -1.95 -13.61
CA LYS A 39 -22.78 -2.68 -14.53
C LYS A 39 -21.75 -3.54 -13.81
N GLN A 40 -21.13 -3.00 -12.75
CA GLN A 40 -20.21 -3.77 -11.92
C GLN A 40 -20.90 -4.96 -11.25
N LEU A 41 -22.10 -4.74 -10.69
CA LEU A 41 -22.86 -5.80 -10.04
C LEU A 41 -23.25 -6.89 -11.03
N TRP A 42 -23.78 -6.50 -12.19
CA TRP A 42 -24.16 -7.37 -13.29
C TRP A 42 -22.98 -8.23 -13.74
N TRP A 43 -21.90 -7.59 -14.17
CA TRP A 43 -20.67 -8.25 -14.60
C TRP A 43 -20.09 -9.18 -13.53
N SER A 44 -20.10 -8.77 -12.26
CA SER A 44 -19.57 -9.59 -11.17
C SER A 44 -20.38 -10.86 -10.90
N THR A 45 -21.63 -10.90 -11.34
CA THR A 45 -22.58 -11.98 -11.10
C THR A 45 -22.67 -12.89 -12.31
N THR A 46 -22.82 -12.31 -13.50
CA THR A 46 -23.13 -13.03 -14.74
C THR A 46 -21.89 -13.29 -15.60
N ARG A 47 -20.82 -12.49 -15.42
CA ARG A 47 -19.68 -12.41 -16.35
C ARG A 47 -20.08 -11.98 -17.77
N LYS A 48 -21.30 -11.44 -17.92
CA LYS A 48 -21.90 -10.95 -19.15
C LYS A 48 -21.97 -9.44 -19.14
N ASP A 49 -21.97 -8.85 -20.32
CA ASP A 49 -22.07 -7.40 -20.44
C ASP A 49 -23.51 -6.89 -20.25
N PHE A 50 -23.67 -5.73 -19.62
CA PHE A 50 -24.97 -5.10 -19.42
C PHE A 50 -25.39 -4.25 -20.63
N ASP A 51 -24.46 -3.50 -21.23
CA ASP A 51 -24.73 -2.56 -22.33
C ASP A 51 -24.98 -3.28 -23.66
N TYR A 52 -24.47 -4.51 -23.81
CA TYR A 52 -24.46 -5.23 -25.10
C TYR A 52 -25.43 -6.42 -25.19
N GLY A 53 -26.37 -6.53 -24.25
CA GLY A 53 -27.55 -7.40 -24.43
C GLY A 53 -27.30 -8.90 -24.30
N GLU A 54 -26.23 -9.33 -23.63
CA GLU A 54 -26.05 -10.74 -23.27
C GLU A 54 -27.04 -11.11 -22.16
N THR A 55 -28.13 -11.80 -22.52
CA THR A 55 -29.21 -12.14 -21.59
C THR A 55 -28.71 -13.09 -20.50
N PRO A 56 -28.76 -12.69 -19.21
CA PRO A 56 -28.48 -13.60 -18.12
C PRO A 56 -29.56 -14.68 -18.02
N SER A 57 -29.21 -15.82 -17.44
CA SER A 57 -30.19 -16.84 -17.10
C SER A 57 -31.14 -16.34 -16.01
N ILE A 58 -32.32 -16.95 -15.90
CA ILE A 58 -33.26 -16.67 -14.82
C ILE A 58 -32.59 -16.82 -13.44
N ALA A 59 -31.72 -17.82 -13.27
CA ALA A 59 -31.02 -18.05 -12.01
C ALA A 59 -30.01 -16.92 -11.72
N GLU A 60 -29.25 -16.48 -12.73
CA GLU A 60 -28.35 -15.33 -12.63
C GLU A 60 -29.10 -14.04 -12.24
N LEU A 61 -30.26 -13.77 -12.86
CA LEU A 61 -31.09 -12.62 -12.54
C LEU A 61 -31.65 -12.65 -11.11
N LYS A 62 -32.06 -13.84 -10.62
CA LYS A 62 -32.45 -14.03 -9.22
C LYS A 62 -31.30 -13.73 -8.26
N VAL A 63 -30.06 -14.11 -8.60
CA VAL A 63 -28.88 -13.77 -7.80
C VAL A 63 -28.62 -12.26 -7.81
N ILE A 64 -28.72 -11.59 -8.96
CA ILE A 64 -28.59 -10.13 -9.06
C ILE A 64 -29.63 -9.46 -8.15
N SER A 65 -30.90 -9.85 -8.24
CA SER A 65 -32.00 -9.31 -7.43
C SER A 65 -31.72 -9.38 -5.92
N LYS A 66 -31.21 -10.53 -5.44
CA LYS A 66 -30.81 -10.70 -4.02
C LYS A 66 -29.63 -9.82 -3.62
N ARG A 67 -28.69 -9.58 -4.54
CA ARG A 67 -27.56 -8.67 -4.26
C ARG A 67 -28.02 -7.21 -4.22
N ILE A 68 -29.01 -6.83 -5.03
CA ILE A 68 -29.66 -5.52 -4.94
C ILE A 68 -30.28 -5.33 -3.55
N ASP A 69 -30.98 -6.33 -3.00
CA ASP A 69 -31.53 -6.26 -1.63
C ASP A 69 -30.45 -6.04 -0.57
N LYS A 70 -29.25 -6.63 -0.75
CA LYS A 70 -28.13 -6.44 0.18
C LYS A 70 -27.55 -5.03 0.09
N VAL A 71 -27.50 -4.45 -1.11
CA VAL A 71 -27.09 -3.06 -1.34
C VAL A 71 -28.08 -2.11 -0.69
N GLU A 72 -29.38 -2.30 -0.91
CA GLU A 72 -30.46 -1.50 -0.30
C GLU A 72 -30.40 -1.56 1.24
N LYS A 73 -30.20 -2.75 1.81
CA LYS A 73 -29.96 -2.93 3.25
C LYS A 73 -28.70 -2.22 3.73
N GLY A 74 -27.67 -2.08 2.90
CA GLY A 74 -26.43 -1.38 3.21
C GLY A 74 -26.58 0.12 3.45
N PHE A 75 -27.60 0.72 2.85
CA PHE A 75 -27.95 2.14 3.04
C PHE A 75 -28.88 2.37 4.23
N THR A 76 -29.66 1.37 4.65
CA THR A 76 -30.72 1.51 5.66
C THR A 76 -30.39 0.89 7.02
N LYS A 77 -29.66 -0.23 7.03
CA LYS A 77 -29.47 -1.03 8.24
C LYS A 77 -28.08 -0.83 8.85
N ARG A 78 -28.06 -0.49 10.15
CA ARG A 78 -26.82 -0.36 10.91
C ARG A 78 -26.07 -1.68 11.03
N THR A 79 -24.76 -1.60 10.81
CA THR A 79 -23.85 -2.66 11.24
C THR A 79 -23.89 -2.75 12.76
N GLY A 80 -24.25 -3.91 13.31
CA GLY A 80 -24.28 -4.12 14.76
C GLY A 80 -22.87 -3.98 15.37
N LYS A 81 -22.79 -3.57 16.65
CA LYS A 81 -21.51 -3.35 17.36
C LYS A 81 -20.56 -4.54 17.29
N PHE A 82 -21.09 -5.76 17.33
CA PHE A 82 -20.29 -6.97 17.19
C PHE A 82 -19.61 -7.04 15.81
N ALA A 83 -20.37 -6.88 14.73
CA ALA A 83 -19.81 -6.89 13.38
C ALA A 83 -18.83 -5.74 13.15
N GLU A 84 -19.08 -4.54 13.70
CA GLU A 84 -18.15 -3.42 13.66
C GLU A 84 -16.79 -3.77 14.28
N LEU A 85 -16.79 -4.43 15.44
CA LEU A 85 -15.58 -4.73 16.21
C LEU A 85 -14.81 -5.94 15.69
N PHE A 86 -15.51 -7.00 15.27
CA PHE A 86 -14.93 -8.32 15.02
C PHE A 86 -14.89 -8.73 13.55
N TYR A 87 -15.66 -8.09 12.66
CA TYR A 87 -15.55 -8.38 11.23
C TYR A 87 -14.42 -7.58 10.57
N LEU A 88 -13.94 -8.09 9.44
CA LEU A 88 -12.97 -7.37 8.63
C LEU A 88 -13.61 -6.10 8.04
N PRO A 89 -12.84 -5.01 7.84
CA PRO A 89 -13.27 -3.84 7.08
C PRO A 89 -13.97 -4.17 5.78
N GLU A 90 -13.43 -5.14 5.03
CA GLU A 90 -13.99 -5.48 3.72
C GLU A 90 -15.44 -5.91 3.83
N VAL A 91 -15.80 -6.61 4.93
CA VAL A 91 -17.16 -7.10 5.18
C VAL A 91 -18.04 -5.99 5.71
N VAL A 92 -17.53 -5.18 6.65
CA VAL A 92 -18.26 -4.04 7.22
C VAL A 92 -18.62 -3.02 6.14
N LEU A 93 -17.65 -2.70 5.26
CA LEU A 93 -17.79 -1.68 4.23
C LEU A 93 -18.42 -2.22 2.93
N ALA A 94 -18.61 -3.53 2.77
CA ALA A 94 -19.06 -4.15 1.50
C ALA A 94 -20.39 -3.63 0.97
N ASN A 95 -21.29 -3.22 1.87
CA ASN A 95 -22.68 -2.89 1.53
C ASN A 95 -22.90 -1.41 1.21
N ASN A 96 -21.93 -0.54 1.54
CA ASN A 96 -21.91 0.85 1.06
C ASN A 96 -20.87 0.97 -0.06
N MET A 97 -21.32 1.18 -1.30
CA MET A 97 -20.45 1.06 -2.47
C MET A 97 -19.31 2.09 -2.52
N PRO A 98 -19.55 3.39 -2.23
CA PRO A 98 -18.46 4.36 -2.11
C PRO A 98 -17.44 3.99 -1.01
N ALA A 99 -17.90 3.54 0.16
CA ALA A 99 -17.01 3.11 1.23
C ALA A 99 -16.18 1.86 0.87
N ARG A 100 -16.83 0.87 0.26
CA ARG A 100 -16.19 -0.33 -0.28
C ARG A 100 -15.10 0.04 -1.30
N ASP A 101 -15.38 0.97 -2.20
CA ASP A 101 -14.46 1.35 -3.25
C ASP A 101 -13.26 2.14 -2.70
N ALA A 102 -13.48 3.02 -1.71
CA ALA A 102 -12.40 3.67 -0.98
C ALA A 102 -11.50 2.66 -0.26
N TYR A 103 -12.08 1.70 0.47
CA TYR A 103 -11.32 0.65 1.14
C TYR A 103 -10.54 -0.25 0.16
N ARG A 104 -11.18 -0.67 -0.94
CA ARG A 104 -10.49 -1.45 -1.99
C ARG A 104 -9.33 -0.68 -2.59
N PHE A 105 -9.47 0.64 -2.72
CA PHE A 105 -8.37 1.49 -3.16
C PHE A 105 -7.25 1.53 -2.12
N PHE A 106 -7.54 1.70 -0.82
CA PHE A 106 -6.52 1.62 0.24
C PHE A 106 -5.73 0.32 0.18
N MET A 107 -6.44 -0.80 0.07
CA MET A 107 -5.86 -2.12 -0.08
C MET A 107 -4.95 -2.22 -1.32
N LYS A 108 -5.38 -1.67 -2.45
CA LYS A 108 -4.60 -1.69 -3.69
C LYS A 108 -3.38 -0.78 -3.62
N SER A 109 -3.54 0.44 -3.09
CA SER A 109 -2.45 1.38 -2.90
C SER A 109 -1.39 0.83 -1.95
N HIS A 110 -1.78 0.06 -0.92
CA HIS A 110 -0.86 -0.56 0.02
C HIS A 110 0.03 -1.61 -0.66
N GLN A 111 -0.56 -2.42 -1.54
CA GLN A 111 0.15 -3.40 -2.37
C GLN A 111 1.13 -2.74 -3.34
N GLN A 112 0.69 -1.71 -4.05
CA GLN A 112 1.56 -0.96 -4.97
C GLN A 112 2.70 -0.26 -4.21
N PHE A 113 2.41 0.26 -3.02
CA PHE A 113 3.42 0.83 -2.13
C PHE A 113 4.51 -0.20 -1.76
N GLN A 114 4.11 -1.42 -1.37
CA GLN A 114 5.06 -2.51 -1.09
C GLN A 114 5.88 -2.86 -2.33
N GLY A 115 5.23 -3.07 -3.49
CA GLY A 115 5.90 -3.42 -4.74
C GLY A 115 6.91 -2.35 -5.22
N HIS A 116 6.54 -1.06 -5.16
CA HIS A 116 7.45 0.03 -5.52
C HIS A 116 8.64 0.13 -4.55
N ARG A 117 8.41 -0.06 -3.25
CA ARG A 117 9.50 -0.04 -2.27
C ARG A 117 10.48 -1.18 -2.53
N ASP A 118 9.99 -2.40 -2.77
CA ASP A 118 10.84 -3.56 -3.04
C ASP A 118 11.70 -3.38 -4.29
N ASP A 119 11.15 -2.80 -5.35
CA ASP A 119 11.88 -2.51 -6.60
C ASP A 119 13.06 -1.55 -6.34
N TYR A 120 12.80 -0.43 -5.65
CA TYR A 120 13.84 0.53 -5.30
C TYR A 120 14.85 -0.04 -4.30
N GLN A 121 14.39 -0.77 -3.28
CA GLN A 121 15.25 -1.36 -2.26
C GLN A 121 16.18 -2.42 -2.87
N SER A 122 15.73 -3.17 -3.87
CA SER A 122 16.56 -4.15 -4.59
C SER A 122 17.77 -3.47 -5.26
N VAL A 123 17.54 -2.36 -5.97
CA VAL A 123 18.63 -1.62 -6.62
C VAL A 123 19.54 -0.96 -5.57
N PHE A 124 18.96 -0.36 -4.52
CA PHE A 124 19.75 0.20 -3.42
C PHE A 124 20.64 -0.85 -2.74
N ASN A 125 20.12 -2.04 -2.45
CA ASN A 125 20.90 -3.13 -1.86
C ASN A 125 22.05 -3.58 -2.77
N SER A 126 21.85 -3.54 -4.10
CA SER A 126 22.91 -3.78 -5.09
C SER A 126 24.03 -2.73 -4.97
N ILE A 127 23.66 -1.44 -4.92
CA ILE A 127 24.61 -0.33 -4.74
C ILE A 127 25.40 -0.49 -3.44
N VAL A 128 24.73 -0.76 -2.33
CA VAL A 128 25.37 -0.99 -1.01
C VAL A 128 26.35 -2.16 -1.07
N LYS A 129 25.97 -3.27 -1.72
CA LYS A 129 26.85 -4.43 -1.90
C LYS A 129 28.10 -4.04 -2.70
N LYS A 130 27.94 -3.35 -3.83
CA LYS A 130 29.04 -2.89 -4.68
C LYS A 130 29.96 -1.92 -3.95
N LEU A 131 29.44 -0.99 -3.16
CA LEU A 131 30.25 -0.10 -2.31
C LEU A 131 31.13 -0.90 -1.34
N GLY A 132 30.60 -1.96 -0.75
CA GLY A 132 31.36 -2.87 0.09
C GLY A 132 32.47 -3.61 -0.66
N GLU A 133 32.23 -3.99 -1.91
CA GLU A 133 33.24 -4.59 -2.80
C GLU A 133 34.33 -3.58 -3.18
N LYS A 134 33.96 -2.35 -3.57
CA LYS A 134 34.92 -1.29 -3.92
C LYS A 134 35.78 -0.89 -2.71
N SER A 135 35.21 -0.80 -1.52
CA SER A 135 35.94 -0.55 -0.27
C SER A 135 37.02 -1.61 -0.01
N ARG A 136 36.76 -2.88 -0.37
CA ARG A 136 37.75 -3.96 -0.26
C ARG A 136 38.84 -3.84 -1.33
N LEU A 137 38.46 -3.55 -2.58
CA LEU A 137 39.41 -3.38 -3.69
C LEU A 137 40.38 -2.22 -3.44
N LEU A 138 39.90 -1.12 -2.86
CA LEU A 138 40.72 0.04 -2.48
C LEU A 138 41.55 -0.19 -1.21
N GLY A 139 41.44 -1.36 -0.55
CA GLY A 139 42.18 -1.67 0.67
C GLY A 139 41.74 -0.90 1.92
N LEU A 140 40.67 -0.11 1.84
CA LEU A 140 40.19 0.76 2.91
C LEU A 140 39.76 -0.03 4.16
N SER A 141 39.15 -1.19 3.95
CA SER A 141 38.74 -2.10 5.04
C SER A 141 39.93 -2.71 5.82
N ARG A 142 41.07 -2.94 5.17
CA ARG A 142 42.28 -3.45 5.85
C ARG A 142 42.99 -2.34 6.62
N LYS A 143 43.08 -1.14 6.05
CA LYS A 143 43.77 0.02 6.65
C LYS A 143 43.04 0.61 7.86
N SER A 144 41.70 0.52 7.88
CA SER A 144 40.88 1.16 8.91
C SER A 144 40.61 0.33 10.17
N GLY A 145 41.06 -0.92 10.25
CA GLY A 145 40.76 -1.83 11.37
C GLY A 145 39.30 -2.33 11.41
N PHE A 146 38.42 -1.86 10.53
CA PHE A 146 37.04 -2.32 10.43
C PHE A 146 36.90 -3.56 9.56
N LYS A 147 36.38 -4.65 10.15
CA LYS A 147 36.12 -5.91 9.41
C LYS A 147 35.08 -5.75 8.27
N THR A 148 34.19 -4.75 8.31
CA THR A 148 33.11 -4.57 7.32
C THR A 148 32.70 -3.10 7.11
N MET A 149 32.30 -2.75 5.87
CA MET A 149 31.74 -1.43 5.49
C MET A 149 30.47 -1.07 6.30
N ASN A 150 29.68 -2.06 6.71
CA ASN A 150 28.50 -1.82 7.54
C ASN A 150 28.85 -1.17 8.90
N LYS A 151 30.00 -1.53 9.50
CA LYS A 151 30.44 -0.88 10.75
C LYS A 151 30.82 0.58 10.51
N ALA A 152 31.56 0.86 9.43
CA ALA A 152 31.91 2.24 9.05
C ALA A 152 30.65 3.08 8.78
N HIS A 153 29.68 2.54 8.05
CA HIS A 153 28.38 3.20 7.84
C HIS A 153 27.67 3.50 9.17
N LYS A 154 27.61 2.55 10.11
CA LYS A 154 26.99 2.78 11.43
C LYS A 154 27.67 3.91 12.22
N GLU A 155 29.00 3.98 12.20
CA GLU A 155 29.73 5.07 12.86
C GLU A 155 29.52 6.42 12.17
N LEU A 156 29.56 6.46 10.82
CA LEU A 156 29.25 7.67 10.06
C LEU A 156 27.83 8.17 10.36
N GLN A 157 26.86 7.24 10.38
CA GLN A 157 25.48 7.56 10.72
C GLN A 157 25.39 8.13 12.13
N LYS A 158 26.10 7.58 13.13
CA LYS A 158 26.15 8.16 14.49
C LYS A 158 26.66 9.61 14.46
N LYS A 159 27.75 9.90 13.74
CA LYS A 159 28.27 11.28 13.62
C LYS A 159 27.21 12.24 13.07
N TYR A 160 26.51 11.87 11.99
CA TYR A 160 25.42 12.69 11.46
C TYR A 160 24.25 12.85 12.43
N ASN A 161 23.96 11.85 13.25
CA ASN A 161 22.91 11.99 14.28
C ASN A 161 23.33 12.93 15.40
N THR A 162 24.58 12.86 15.86
CA THR A 162 25.12 13.83 16.82
C THR A 162 25.04 15.25 16.27
N TYR A 163 25.35 15.44 14.98
CA TYR A 163 25.17 16.73 14.32
C TYR A 163 23.70 17.22 14.36
N GLN A 164 22.74 16.34 14.07
CA GLN A 164 21.31 16.69 14.14
C GLN A 164 20.84 16.98 15.58
N GLU A 165 21.30 16.21 16.56
CA GLU A 165 21.01 16.41 17.98
C GLU A 165 21.51 17.78 18.45
N LYS A 166 22.76 18.13 18.11
CA LYS A 166 23.32 19.46 18.40
C LYS A 166 22.54 20.58 17.75
N MET A 167 22.12 20.39 16.51
CA MET A 167 21.30 21.37 15.79
C MET A 167 19.94 21.59 16.48
N GLN A 168 19.33 20.53 17.04
CA GLN A 168 18.03 20.59 17.72
C GLN A 168 18.12 21.13 19.16
N ASN A 169 19.17 20.75 19.91
CA ASN A 169 19.24 21.01 21.35
C ASN A 169 20.20 22.15 21.73
N ASP A 170 21.33 22.26 21.03
CA ASP A 170 22.43 23.19 21.38
C ASP A 170 22.47 24.43 20.47
N GLY A 171 21.69 24.42 19.39
CA GLY A 171 21.63 25.47 18.38
C GLY A 171 22.72 25.39 17.30
N TRP A 172 22.60 26.29 16.31
CA TRP A 172 23.39 26.27 15.06
C TRP A 172 24.90 26.26 15.29
N LYS A 173 25.43 27.11 16.17
CA LYS A 173 26.88 27.26 16.38
C LYS A 173 27.55 25.97 16.89
N SER A 174 26.90 25.24 17.81
CA SER A 174 27.40 23.95 18.32
C SER A 174 27.41 22.88 17.23
N ALA A 175 26.36 22.83 16.40
CA ALA A 175 26.27 21.90 15.27
C ALA A 175 27.34 22.20 14.21
N GLU A 176 27.56 23.49 13.94
CA GLU A 176 28.53 24.02 13.00
C GLU A 176 29.97 23.61 13.34
N ASP A 177 30.38 23.83 14.59
CA ASP A 177 31.70 23.44 15.08
C ASP A 177 31.91 21.92 14.99
N TYR A 178 30.86 21.15 15.32
CA TYR A 178 30.90 19.69 15.20
C TYR A 178 31.07 19.24 13.75
N TYR A 179 30.33 19.83 12.80
CA TYR A 179 30.44 19.46 11.39
C TYR A 179 31.85 19.74 10.85
N LYS A 180 32.40 20.94 11.12
CA LYS A 180 33.76 21.31 10.68
C LYS A 180 34.82 20.34 11.20
N LYS A 181 34.66 19.89 12.44
CA LYS A 181 35.56 18.94 13.08
C LYS A 181 35.42 17.51 12.54
N GLU A 182 34.18 17.01 12.41
CA GLU A 182 33.91 15.57 12.29
C GLU A 182 33.35 15.11 10.94
N LEU A 183 32.83 16.03 10.11
CA LEU A 183 32.04 15.69 8.91
C LEU A 183 32.46 16.44 7.64
N ALA A 184 33.14 17.58 7.76
CA ALA A 184 33.51 18.42 6.62
C ALA A 184 34.45 17.71 5.64
N ASP A 185 35.37 16.90 6.15
CA ASP A 185 36.29 16.09 5.37
C ASP A 185 36.36 14.68 5.98
N LEU A 186 35.62 13.75 5.37
CA LEU A 186 35.57 12.36 5.83
C LEU A 186 36.83 11.59 5.45
N SER A 187 37.62 12.08 4.49
CA SER A 187 38.81 11.37 4.00
C SER A 187 39.95 11.32 5.03
N LYS A 188 39.91 12.19 6.06
CA LYS A 188 40.80 12.14 7.23
C LYS A 188 40.77 10.78 7.92
N ASP A 189 39.61 10.13 7.93
CA ASP A 189 39.41 8.80 8.45
C ASP A 189 39.31 7.82 7.28
N THR A 190 40.31 6.96 7.05
CA THR A 190 40.34 6.01 5.91
C THR A 190 39.10 5.10 5.84
N GLN A 191 38.41 4.88 6.98
CA GLN A 191 37.13 4.16 7.02
C GLN A 191 36.00 4.86 6.25
N PHE A 192 36.02 6.18 6.12
CA PHE A 192 34.94 6.96 5.52
C PHE A 192 35.23 7.45 4.11
N GLU A 193 36.46 7.30 3.62
CA GLU A 193 36.89 7.69 2.28
C GLU A 193 35.97 7.11 1.19
N ILE A 194 35.47 5.89 1.36
CA ILE A 194 34.53 5.27 0.41
C ILE A 194 33.22 6.07 0.25
N PHE A 195 32.73 6.71 1.33
CA PHE A 195 31.51 7.50 1.29
C PHE A 195 31.74 8.86 0.63
N GLU A 196 32.94 9.44 0.80
CA GLU A 196 33.36 10.66 0.11
C GLU A 196 33.39 10.43 -1.42
N LEU A 197 34.11 9.38 -1.86
CA LEU A 197 34.20 9.02 -3.28
C LEU A 197 32.83 8.68 -3.89
N ALA A 198 31.99 7.95 -3.14
CA ALA A 198 30.64 7.62 -3.58
C ALA A 198 29.74 8.87 -3.66
N ASN A 199 29.85 9.79 -2.71
CA ASN A 199 29.11 11.06 -2.72
C ASN A 199 29.41 11.87 -3.97
N ASP A 200 30.69 11.97 -4.34
CA ASP A 200 31.11 12.72 -5.52
C ASP A 200 30.52 12.10 -6.79
N VAL A 201 30.66 10.79 -6.96
CA VAL A 201 30.15 10.07 -8.15
C VAL A 201 28.63 10.07 -8.25
N LEU A 202 27.90 9.96 -7.13
CA LEU A 202 26.44 9.95 -7.14
C LEU A 202 25.84 11.34 -7.44
N ARG A 203 26.58 12.42 -7.14
CA ARG A 203 26.21 13.81 -7.42
C ARG A 203 26.73 14.32 -8.77
N ASP A 204 27.83 13.77 -9.27
CA ASP A 204 28.30 13.97 -10.64
C ASP A 204 28.76 12.66 -11.29
N PRO A 205 27.82 11.89 -11.87
CA PRO A 205 28.15 10.65 -12.57
C PRO A 205 29.13 10.81 -13.73
N ASP A 206 29.33 12.01 -14.28
CA ASP A 206 30.28 12.25 -15.37
C ASP A 206 31.74 12.09 -14.89
N LEU A 207 32.00 12.16 -13.57
CA LEU A 207 33.32 11.97 -12.96
C LEU A 207 33.93 10.59 -13.26
N VAL A 208 33.11 9.55 -13.41
CA VAL A 208 33.61 8.19 -13.73
C VAL A 208 34.30 8.14 -15.10
N ARG A 209 34.02 9.11 -15.98
CA ARG A 209 34.65 9.26 -17.30
C ARG A 209 35.76 10.31 -17.28
N LYS A 210 35.51 11.47 -16.65
CA LYS A 210 36.47 12.60 -16.60
C LYS A 210 37.72 12.28 -15.78
N GLU A 211 37.57 11.49 -14.73
CA GLU A 211 38.61 11.16 -13.76
C GLU A 211 38.70 9.64 -13.57
N LEU A 212 38.90 8.92 -14.69
CA LEU A 212 38.86 7.45 -14.76
C LEU A 212 39.74 6.77 -13.71
N LYS A 213 40.93 7.32 -13.44
CA LYS A 213 41.88 6.77 -12.44
C LYS A 213 41.31 6.79 -11.02
N LYS A 214 40.53 7.81 -10.66
CA LYS A 214 39.99 8.01 -9.31
C LYS A 214 38.60 7.39 -9.17
N TYR A 215 37.71 7.64 -10.13
CA TYR A 215 36.29 7.29 -10.01
C TYR A 215 35.81 6.19 -10.97
N GLY A 216 36.65 5.74 -11.91
CA GLY A 216 36.24 4.71 -12.89
C GLY A 216 35.71 3.42 -12.27
N ILE A 217 36.22 3.07 -11.08
CA ILE A 217 35.80 1.89 -10.31
C ILE A 217 34.33 1.94 -9.85
N PHE A 218 33.69 3.13 -9.85
CA PHE A 218 32.31 3.36 -9.42
C PHE A 218 31.32 3.47 -10.59
N SER A 219 31.74 3.19 -11.83
CA SER A 219 30.89 3.29 -13.03
C SER A 219 29.60 2.46 -12.94
N ASP A 220 29.66 1.28 -12.31
CA ASP A 220 28.53 0.39 -12.07
C ASP A 220 27.53 0.95 -11.05
N ILE A 221 28.01 1.60 -9.99
CA ILE A 221 27.19 2.29 -8.97
C ILE A 221 26.50 3.52 -9.59
N ALA A 222 27.24 4.32 -10.36
CA ALA A 222 26.70 5.48 -11.06
C ALA A 222 25.57 5.08 -12.04
N SER A 223 25.76 3.98 -12.77
CA SER A 223 24.77 3.43 -13.69
C SER A 223 23.49 2.97 -12.98
N GLU A 224 23.61 2.24 -11.87
CA GLU A 224 22.45 1.80 -11.08
C GLU A 224 21.67 2.98 -10.52
N TRP A 225 22.35 3.99 -9.95
CA TRP A 225 21.67 5.19 -9.46
C TRP A 225 20.94 5.94 -10.58
N LYS A 226 21.58 6.09 -11.75
CA LYS A 226 20.98 6.72 -12.93
C LYS A 226 19.71 5.98 -13.40
N SER A 227 19.61 4.68 -13.16
CA SER A 227 18.44 3.88 -13.54
C SER A 227 17.20 4.13 -12.66
N ILE A 228 17.39 4.52 -11.38
CA ILE A 228 16.29 4.71 -10.42
C ILE A 228 16.02 6.17 -10.06
N SER A 229 17.02 7.05 -10.08
CA SER A 229 16.88 8.46 -9.68
C SER A 229 15.77 9.21 -10.44
N PRO A 230 15.64 9.09 -11.79
CA PRO A 230 14.54 9.71 -12.52
C PRO A 230 13.16 9.15 -12.16
N LYS A 231 13.07 7.85 -11.84
CA LYS A 231 11.81 7.21 -11.41
C LYS A 231 11.38 7.73 -10.04
N LEU A 232 12.30 7.75 -9.08
CA LEU A 232 12.09 8.31 -7.74
C LEU A 232 11.67 9.79 -7.80
N TYR A 233 12.27 10.58 -8.68
CA TYR A 233 11.88 11.98 -8.87
C TYR A 233 10.48 12.14 -9.47
N ARG A 234 10.10 11.28 -10.43
CA ARG A 234 8.74 11.24 -10.97
C ARG A 234 7.73 10.87 -9.89
N ASP A 235 8.07 9.90 -9.04
CA ASP A 235 7.23 9.50 -7.92
C ASP A 235 7.11 10.59 -6.87
N LEU A 236 8.16 11.37 -6.59
CA LEU A 236 8.08 12.56 -5.75
C LEU A 236 7.03 13.55 -6.29
N LYS A 237 7.06 13.84 -7.60
CA LYS A 237 6.09 14.73 -8.27
C LYS A 237 4.67 14.20 -8.19
N ASN A 238 4.49 12.89 -8.42
CA ASN A 238 3.18 12.24 -8.29
C ASN A 238 2.66 12.38 -6.86
N GLY A 239 3.51 12.14 -5.86
CA GLY A 239 3.18 12.27 -4.45
C GLY A 239 2.70 13.68 -4.13
N LEU A 240 3.46 14.69 -4.57
CA LEU A 240 3.10 16.09 -4.33
C LEU A 240 1.75 16.45 -4.95
N ARG A 241 1.47 15.96 -6.16
CA ARG A 241 0.15 16.11 -6.79
C ARG A 241 -0.96 15.49 -5.93
N PHE A 242 -0.76 14.28 -5.41
CA PHE A 242 -1.78 13.62 -4.59
C PHE A 242 -1.99 14.31 -3.23
N HIS A 243 -0.95 14.89 -2.64
CA HIS A 243 -1.11 15.72 -1.44
C HIS A 243 -1.88 17.02 -1.75
N ILE A 244 -1.59 17.67 -2.88
CA ILE A 244 -2.37 18.82 -3.34
C ILE A 244 -3.84 18.46 -3.55
N GLU A 245 -4.11 17.29 -4.15
CA GLU A 245 -5.48 16.77 -4.32
C GLU A 245 -6.16 16.53 -2.96
N ALA A 246 -5.47 15.90 -2.02
CA ALA A 246 -6.00 15.68 -0.67
C ALA A 246 -6.30 17.01 0.06
N ILE A 247 -5.40 17.99 -0.01
CA ILE A 247 -5.61 19.31 0.58
C ILE A 247 -6.77 20.03 -0.10
N SER A 248 -6.92 19.89 -1.43
CA SER A 248 -8.04 20.48 -2.18
C SER A 248 -9.38 19.90 -1.73
N GLU A 249 -9.47 18.58 -1.62
CA GLU A 249 -10.68 17.88 -1.14
C GLU A 249 -10.99 18.28 0.32
N ALA A 250 -9.97 18.39 1.18
CA ALA A 250 -10.14 18.89 2.54
C ALA A 250 -10.60 20.36 2.55
N ASN A 251 -10.07 21.20 1.68
CA ASN A 251 -10.45 22.61 1.57
C ASN A 251 -11.94 22.76 1.23
N GLU A 252 -12.44 21.94 0.30
CA GLU A 252 -13.86 21.92 -0.06
C GLU A 252 -14.74 21.48 1.12
N LEU A 253 -14.38 20.38 1.80
CA LEU A 253 -15.11 19.86 2.95
C LEU A 253 -15.15 20.80 4.16
N THR A 254 -14.22 21.77 4.23
CA THR A 254 -14.04 22.68 5.37
C THR A 254 -14.43 24.13 5.09
N GLY A 255 -15.00 24.41 3.91
CA GLY A 255 -15.40 25.77 3.54
C GLY A 255 -14.21 26.72 3.35
N GLY A 256 -13.04 26.21 2.95
CA GLY A 256 -11.90 27.05 2.57
C GLY A 256 -10.74 27.14 3.57
N ALA A 257 -10.73 26.33 4.64
CA ALA A 257 -9.76 26.43 5.73
C ALA A 257 -8.29 26.18 5.32
N TYR A 258 -8.03 25.52 4.17
CA TYR A 258 -6.71 25.15 3.68
C TYR A 258 -6.24 25.98 2.47
N THR A 259 -6.95 27.07 2.13
CA THR A 259 -6.71 27.82 0.89
C THR A 259 -5.28 28.33 0.75
N GLU A 260 -4.71 28.87 1.83
CA GLU A 260 -3.33 29.38 1.83
C GLU A 260 -2.30 28.26 1.67
N MET A 261 -2.47 27.18 2.43
CA MET A 261 -1.62 25.99 2.37
C MET A 261 -1.61 25.38 0.97
N LEU A 262 -2.78 25.31 0.32
CA LEU A 262 -2.93 24.84 -1.06
C LEU A 262 -2.15 25.73 -2.04
N GLY A 263 -2.18 27.06 -1.83
CA GLY A 263 -1.40 28.02 -2.61
C GLY A 263 0.11 27.76 -2.50
N ASN A 264 0.62 27.58 -1.27
CA ASN A 264 2.04 27.30 -1.04
C ASN A 264 2.47 25.93 -1.62
N MET A 265 1.63 24.90 -1.48
CA MET A 265 1.89 23.59 -2.08
C MET A 265 1.96 23.63 -3.62
N ARG A 266 1.09 24.42 -4.27
CA ARG A 266 1.15 24.65 -5.72
C ARG A 266 2.42 25.39 -6.15
N LYS A 267 2.93 26.32 -5.33
CA LYS A 267 4.24 26.97 -5.59
C LYS A 267 5.38 25.97 -5.56
N ILE A 268 5.38 25.02 -4.62
CA ILE A 268 6.38 23.93 -4.61
C ILE A 268 6.28 23.11 -5.90
N GLN A 269 5.06 22.74 -6.30
CA GLN A 269 4.84 21.91 -7.49
C GLN A 269 5.36 22.57 -8.77
N SER A 270 5.14 23.88 -8.96
CA SER A 270 5.59 24.62 -10.15
C SER A 270 7.10 24.82 -10.20
N ASN A 271 7.77 24.86 -9.04
CA ASN A 271 9.21 25.06 -8.93
C ASN A 271 10.03 23.77 -8.85
N LEU A 272 9.40 22.61 -8.65
CA LEU A 272 10.07 21.31 -8.56
C LEU A 272 10.60 20.86 -9.94
N LYS A 273 11.79 21.35 -10.34
CA LYS A 273 12.49 20.99 -11.59
C LYS A 273 13.67 20.04 -11.32
N GLN A 274 13.77 18.96 -12.10
CA GLN A 274 14.85 18.00 -11.93
C GLN A 274 16.14 18.61 -12.46
N ARG A 275 17.09 18.90 -11.58
CA ARG A 275 18.44 19.34 -11.98
C ARG A 275 19.19 18.19 -12.67
N LYS A 276 20.12 18.52 -13.58
CA LYS A 276 21.08 17.54 -14.12
C LYS A 276 21.86 16.94 -12.93
N ASN A 277 22.05 15.63 -12.91
CA ASN A 277 22.77 14.89 -11.86
C ASN A 277 22.16 15.06 -10.45
N TYR A 278 20.83 15.07 -10.38
CA TYR A 278 20.09 15.22 -9.13
C TYR A 278 20.40 14.12 -8.08
N PHE A 279 20.69 14.58 -6.86
CA PHE A 279 20.78 13.76 -5.64
C PHE A 279 19.89 14.37 -4.55
N PRO A 280 19.11 13.57 -3.80
CA PRO A 280 17.87 14.04 -3.18
C PRO A 280 18.05 14.64 -1.78
N THR A 281 18.97 15.58 -1.60
CA THR A 281 19.30 16.07 -0.25
C THR A 281 18.30 17.12 0.21
N GLU A 282 17.92 18.00 -0.69
CA GLU A 282 17.12 19.20 -0.46
C GLU A 282 15.66 18.81 -0.21
N VAL A 283 15.10 17.98 -1.10
CA VAL A 283 13.69 17.58 -1.04
C VAL A 283 13.34 16.72 0.18
N LEU A 284 14.34 16.11 0.83
CA LEU A 284 14.13 15.33 2.05
C LEU A 284 13.55 16.18 3.18
N ARG A 285 13.80 17.49 3.15
CA ARG A 285 13.30 18.47 4.14
C ARG A 285 11.78 18.68 4.04
N MET A 286 11.15 18.35 2.91
CA MET A 286 9.72 18.50 2.72
C MET A 286 8.91 17.50 3.56
N PHE A 287 9.40 16.27 3.69
CA PHE A 287 8.59 15.14 4.19
C PHE A 287 8.12 15.29 5.65
N PRO A 288 8.90 15.83 6.60
CA PRO A 288 8.42 16.13 7.95
C PRO A 288 7.24 17.11 7.95
N THR A 289 7.29 18.17 7.16
CA THR A 289 6.18 19.13 7.04
C THR A 289 4.95 18.47 6.43
N MET A 290 5.12 17.60 5.44
CA MET A 290 4.01 16.87 4.82
C MET A 290 3.33 15.89 5.78
N LYS A 291 4.05 15.36 6.77
CA LYS A 291 3.43 14.59 7.85
C LYS A 291 2.47 15.45 8.68
N ALA A 292 2.87 16.67 9.07
CA ALA A 292 2.01 17.56 9.84
C ALA A 292 0.78 18.01 9.04
N VAL A 293 0.94 18.26 7.73
CA VAL A 293 -0.19 18.50 6.82
C VAL A 293 -1.13 17.30 6.78
N GLN A 294 -0.61 16.08 6.77
CA GLN A 294 -1.44 14.89 6.83
C GLN A 294 -2.17 14.78 8.17
N GLU A 295 -1.47 14.95 9.29
CA GLU A 295 -2.07 14.91 10.64
C GLU A 295 -3.20 15.94 10.80
N SER A 296 -3.06 17.15 10.25
CA SER A 296 -4.09 18.18 10.34
C SER A 296 -5.36 17.86 9.54
N ILE A 297 -5.32 16.95 8.55
CA ILE A 297 -6.53 16.48 7.83
C ILE A 297 -7.38 15.56 8.73
N TYR A 298 -6.79 14.89 9.72
CA TYR A 298 -7.50 13.92 10.59
C TYR A 298 -8.00 14.51 11.89
N GLU A 299 -7.38 15.58 12.38
CA GLU A 299 -7.93 16.35 13.47
C GLU A 299 -9.21 17.00 12.95
N LYS A 300 -10.36 16.36 13.28
CA LYS A 300 -11.68 16.62 12.67
C LYS A 300 -11.83 18.10 12.35
N SER A 301 -12.07 18.40 11.07
CA SER A 301 -12.17 19.75 10.54
C SER A 301 -13.14 20.68 11.26
N SER A 302 -14.10 20.14 12.02
CA SER A 302 -15.02 20.89 12.87
C SER A 302 -14.48 21.25 14.26
N THR A 303 -13.30 20.76 14.64
CA THR A 303 -12.68 20.94 15.98
C THR A 303 -11.27 21.54 15.94
N LEU A 304 -10.71 21.81 14.75
CA LEU A 304 -9.43 22.49 14.65
C LEU A 304 -9.57 23.91 15.22
N GLU A 305 -8.87 24.18 16.32
CA GLU A 305 -8.62 25.57 16.69
C GLU A 305 -7.87 26.22 15.53
N LYS A 306 -8.35 27.38 15.05
CA LYS A 306 -7.72 28.13 13.94
C LYS A 306 -6.21 28.32 14.15
N LYS A 307 -5.77 28.38 15.41
CA LYS A 307 -4.38 28.54 15.84
C LYS A 307 -3.45 27.40 15.41
N ASP A 308 -3.93 26.15 15.39
CA ASP A 308 -3.11 25.00 15.01
C ASP A 308 -2.92 24.91 13.49
N LEU A 309 -3.95 25.25 12.71
CA LEU A 309 -3.87 25.32 11.25
C LEU A 309 -2.94 26.45 10.76
N THR A 310 -2.99 27.63 11.38
CA THR A 310 -2.07 28.73 11.06
C THR A 310 -0.62 28.29 11.23
N LYS A 311 -0.30 27.60 12.33
CA LYS A 311 1.05 27.12 12.60
C LYS A 311 1.53 26.08 11.57
N VAL A 312 0.66 25.15 11.16
CA VAL A 312 0.99 24.19 10.10
C VAL A 312 1.22 24.90 8.77
N ASN A 313 0.39 25.91 8.45
CA ASN A 313 0.57 26.72 7.25
C ASN A 313 1.91 27.49 7.27
N ASP A 314 2.32 28.07 8.40
CA ASP A 314 3.61 28.74 8.54
C ASP A 314 4.78 27.78 8.25
N TYR A 315 4.70 26.54 8.75
CA TYR A 315 5.70 25.51 8.43
C TYR A 315 5.74 25.17 6.94
N VAL A 316 4.58 25.13 6.27
CA VAL A 316 4.50 24.90 4.81
C VAL A 316 5.08 26.09 4.04
N ALA A 317 4.79 27.32 4.44
CA ALA A 317 5.31 28.53 3.82
C ALA A 317 6.85 28.61 3.95
N ASN A 318 7.36 28.44 5.17
CA ASN A 318 8.80 28.46 5.45
C ASN A 318 9.54 27.37 4.67
N MET A 319 9.01 26.14 4.67
CA MET A 319 9.58 25.02 3.93
C MET A 319 9.53 25.25 2.42
N SER A 320 8.42 25.81 1.90
CA SER A 320 8.29 26.13 0.48
C SER A 320 9.38 27.12 0.04
N GLU A 321 9.63 28.17 0.81
CA GLU A 321 10.65 29.15 0.45
C GLU A 321 12.05 28.54 0.44
N ILE A 322 12.41 27.80 1.50
CA ILE A 322 13.72 27.13 1.62
C ILE A 322 13.95 26.18 0.44
N LEU A 323 12.97 25.35 0.10
CA LEU A 323 13.10 24.42 -1.02
C LEU A 323 13.25 25.13 -2.36
N ILE A 324 12.47 26.20 -2.59
CA ILE A 324 12.55 26.96 -3.84
C ILE A 324 13.93 27.58 -3.98
N ASP A 325 14.47 28.17 -2.92
CA ASP A 325 15.81 28.75 -2.93
C ASP A 325 16.88 27.68 -3.20
N GLU A 326 16.84 26.54 -2.49
CA GLU A 326 17.80 25.45 -2.69
C GLU A 326 17.74 24.85 -4.11
N LEU A 327 16.57 24.85 -4.74
CA LEU A 327 16.33 24.31 -6.09
C LEU A 327 16.57 25.31 -7.22
N ASN A 328 16.53 26.62 -6.97
CA ASN A 328 16.66 27.64 -8.02
C ASN A 328 17.92 28.50 -7.90
N LEU A 329 18.51 28.66 -6.71
CA LEU A 329 19.72 29.45 -6.53
C LEU A 329 20.99 28.60 -6.76
N SER A 330 22.05 29.27 -7.21
CA SER A 330 23.40 28.68 -7.29
C SER A 330 23.98 28.52 -5.88
N LYS A 331 25.00 27.66 -5.72
CA LYS A 331 25.70 27.48 -4.43
C LYS A 331 26.20 28.81 -3.85
N HIS A 332 26.81 29.66 -4.69
CA HIS A 332 27.31 30.97 -4.26
C HIS A 332 26.18 31.92 -3.86
N ALA A 333 25.04 31.88 -4.56
CA ALA A 333 23.86 32.67 -4.20
C ALA A 333 23.21 32.18 -2.89
N LEU A 334 23.23 30.86 -2.63
CA LEU A 334 22.81 30.29 -1.36
C LEU A 334 23.74 30.69 -0.22
N GLU A 335 25.06 30.66 -0.44
CA GLU A 335 26.06 31.09 0.55
C GLU A 335 25.99 32.60 0.82
N ALA A 336 25.69 33.42 -0.19
CA ALA A 336 25.47 34.85 0.00
C ALA A 336 24.15 35.14 0.77
N LYS A 337 23.10 34.35 0.52
CA LYS A 337 21.78 34.54 1.14
C LYS A 337 21.71 33.96 2.56
N TYR A 338 22.40 32.85 2.82
CA TYR A 338 22.29 32.06 4.05
C TYR A 338 23.63 31.72 4.74
N GLY A 339 24.78 32.09 4.18
CA GLY A 339 26.08 31.70 4.71
C GLY A 339 26.45 30.23 4.48
N ASP A 340 27.29 29.65 5.34
CA ASP A 340 27.89 28.30 5.29
C ASP A 340 26.87 27.12 5.43
N MET A 341 25.55 27.38 5.32
CA MET A 341 24.43 26.46 5.60
C MET A 341 24.10 25.47 4.47
N ALA A 342 24.75 25.56 3.30
CA ALA A 342 24.48 24.73 2.11
C ALA A 342 25.08 23.30 2.16
N ARG A 343 25.29 22.74 3.36
CA ARG A 343 26.04 21.48 3.56
C ARG A 343 25.25 20.26 3.13
N HIS A 344 25.96 19.37 2.46
CA HIS A 344 25.39 18.12 1.98
C HIS A 344 25.73 16.96 2.91
N ASN A 345 24.73 16.14 3.22
CA ASN A 345 24.96 14.88 3.92
C ASN A 345 25.67 13.90 2.98
N LYS A 346 26.89 13.48 3.36
CA LYS A 346 27.75 12.54 2.65
C LYS A 346 27.52 11.07 3.02
N ASP A 347 26.64 10.79 3.99
CA ASP A 347 26.11 9.43 4.21
C ASP A 347 25.15 9.06 3.07
N VAL A 348 25.73 8.72 1.91
CA VAL A 348 24.99 8.41 0.69
C VAL A 348 24.03 7.23 0.86
N ILE A 349 24.40 6.26 1.70
CA ILE A 349 23.57 5.10 2.02
C ILE A 349 22.33 5.57 2.80
N GLY A 350 22.54 6.34 3.88
CA GLY A 350 21.45 6.91 4.67
C GLY A 350 20.55 7.85 3.86
N VAL A 351 21.12 8.70 2.99
CA VAL A 351 20.34 9.61 2.14
C VAL A 351 19.48 8.84 1.14
N MET A 352 20.03 7.84 0.44
CA MET A 352 19.29 7.05 -0.52
C MET A 352 18.18 6.22 0.14
N ASP A 353 18.48 5.54 1.26
CA ASP A 353 17.49 4.77 2.02
C ASP A 353 16.34 5.65 2.51
N ASN A 354 16.67 6.80 3.12
CA ASN A 354 15.66 7.75 3.57
C ASN A 354 14.84 8.30 2.41
N TYR A 355 15.44 8.58 1.26
CA TYR A 355 14.72 9.10 0.11
C TYR A 355 13.74 8.08 -0.47
N ILE A 356 14.18 6.84 -0.69
CA ILE A 356 13.33 5.74 -1.16
C ILE A 356 12.16 5.53 -0.19
N ARG A 357 12.45 5.44 1.11
CA ARG A 357 11.44 5.25 2.15
C ARG A 357 10.45 6.42 2.20
N ASN A 358 10.95 7.66 2.22
CA ASN A 358 10.09 8.83 2.34
C ASN A 358 9.23 9.06 1.09
N ILE A 359 9.75 8.87 -0.14
CA ILE A 359 8.92 9.02 -1.35
C ILE A 359 7.81 7.98 -1.41
N THR A 360 8.14 6.71 -1.14
CA THR A 360 7.14 5.63 -1.20
C THR A 360 6.04 5.89 -0.19
N MET A 361 6.40 6.27 1.03
CA MET A 361 5.45 6.65 2.09
C MET A 361 4.66 7.90 1.75
N PHE A 362 5.31 8.93 1.22
CA PHE A 362 4.70 10.19 0.82
C PHE A 362 3.64 9.99 -0.26
N ASN A 363 3.95 9.20 -1.28
CA ASN A 363 2.98 8.80 -2.30
C ASN A 363 1.79 8.06 -1.69
N PHE A 364 2.08 7.02 -0.90
CA PHE A 364 1.04 6.21 -0.30
C PHE A 364 0.09 7.04 0.58
N ALA A 365 0.64 7.91 1.43
CA ALA A 365 -0.15 8.80 2.27
C ALA A 365 -0.99 9.78 1.44
N GLY A 366 -0.40 10.48 0.48
CA GLY A 366 -1.12 11.45 -0.35
C GLY A 366 -2.25 10.80 -1.15
N THR A 367 -1.95 9.73 -1.87
CA THR A 367 -2.92 9.03 -2.74
C THR A 367 -4.09 8.46 -1.94
N THR A 368 -3.82 7.85 -0.79
CA THR A 368 -4.89 7.27 0.02
C THR A 368 -5.71 8.33 0.76
N SER A 369 -5.11 9.44 1.16
CA SER A 369 -5.83 10.54 1.81
C SER A 369 -6.76 11.26 0.84
N ALA A 370 -6.30 11.53 -0.39
CA ALA A 370 -7.16 12.05 -1.44
C ALA A 370 -8.36 11.12 -1.69
N LYS A 371 -8.12 9.80 -1.74
CA LYS A 371 -9.20 8.83 -1.93
C LYS A 371 -10.15 8.74 -0.73
N LEU A 372 -9.63 8.84 0.50
CA LEU A 372 -10.45 8.90 1.70
C LEU A 372 -11.43 10.06 1.60
N LEU A 373 -10.93 11.27 1.35
CA LEU A 373 -11.73 12.49 1.31
C LEU A 373 -12.76 12.47 0.17
N GLN A 374 -12.39 11.96 -1.01
CA GLN A 374 -13.35 11.71 -2.10
C GLN A 374 -14.43 10.71 -1.69
N GLY A 375 -14.06 9.65 -0.97
CA GLY A 375 -14.99 8.65 -0.46
C GLY A 375 -15.97 9.26 0.55
N ILE A 376 -15.46 10.08 1.46
CA ILE A 376 -16.25 10.81 2.46
C ILE A 376 -17.21 11.78 1.78
N ARG A 377 -16.74 12.61 0.84
CA ARG A 377 -17.60 13.54 0.09
C ARG A 377 -18.76 12.78 -0.58
N LYS A 378 -18.46 11.68 -1.28
CA LYS A 378 -19.48 10.82 -1.90
C LYS A 378 -20.46 10.19 -0.90
N ILE A 379 -20.03 9.90 0.32
CA ILE A 379 -20.90 9.37 1.39
C ILE A 379 -21.72 10.50 2.01
N GLY A 380 -21.16 11.69 2.18
CA GLY A 380 -21.85 12.88 2.70
C GLY A 380 -22.89 13.46 1.75
N GLU A 381 -22.73 13.25 0.43
CA GLU A 381 -23.71 13.62 -0.60
C GLU A 381 -24.95 12.69 -0.63
N MET A 382 -24.98 11.61 0.16
CA MET A 382 -26.11 10.68 0.26
C MET A 382 -27.27 11.35 1.01
N SER A 383 -28.42 11.54 0.35
CA SER A 383 -29.47 12.51 0.74
C SER A 383 -30.81 11.88 1.19
N PRO A 384 -30.86 11.22 2.35
CA PRO A 384 -31.98 11.39 3.30
C PRO A 384 -31.61 11.30 4.80
N ASP A 385 -32.44 11.91 5.67
CA ASP A 385 -32.36 11.86 7.15
C ASP A 385 -32.18 10.44 7.73
N GLU A 386 -32.71 9.42 7.04
CA GLU A 386 -32.60 8.00 7.42
C GLU A 386 -31.19 7.39 7.17
N ALA A 387 -30.40 7.97 6.26
CA ALA A 387 -29.06 7.48 5.93
C ALA A 387 -27.94 8.21 6.71
N ASP A 388 -28.20 9.38 7.30
CA ASP A 388 -27.18 10.22 7.93
C ASP A 388 -26.37 9.49 8.99
N HIS A 389 -27.05 8.75 9.88
CA HIS A 389 -26.36 7.96 10.91
C HIS A 389 -25.54 6.80 10.33
N GLN A 390 -25.90 6.24 9.17
CA GLN A 390 -25.09 5.22 8.48
C GLN A 390 -23.91 5.84 7.76
N SER A 391 -24.13 6.95 7.05
CA SER A 391 -23.11 7.71 6.36
C SER A 391 -22.01 8.12 7.33
N GLN A 392 -22.37 8.64 8.51
CA GLN A 392 -21.41 8.97 9.55
C GLN A 392 -20.65 7.74 10.05
N PHE A 393 -21.33 6.60 10.25
CA PHE A 393 -20.66 5.35 10.62
C PHE A 393 -19.60 4.93 9.60
N TYR A 394 -19.92 4.95 8.30
CA TYR A 394 -18.97 4.58 7.25
C TYR A 394 -17.81 5.58 7.14
N ILE A 395 -18.09 6.88 7.28
CA ILE A 395 -17.08 7.95 7.33
C ILE A 395 -16.12 7.71 8.49
N ASP A 396 -16.64 7.53 9.71
CA ASP A 396 -15.83 7.29 10.91
C ASP A 396 -15.00 6.00 10.78
N TYR A 397 -15.59 4.94 10.23
CA TYR A 397 -14.88 3.67 10.02
C TYR A 397 -13.77 3.80 8.96
N LEU A 398 -14.00 4.56 7.88
CA LEU A 398 -12.98 4.84 6.87
C LEU A 398 -11.84 5.69 7.44
N TYR A 399 -12.17 6.73 8.22
CA TYR A 399 -11.18 7.53 8.93
C TYR A 399 -10.33 6.67 9.86
N ASP A 400 -10.95 5.84 10.71
CA ASP A 400 -10.22 4.95 11.62
C ASP A 400 -9.34 3.94 10.88
N THR A 401 -9.86 3.36 9.80
CA THR A 401 -9.11 2.40 8.96
C THR A 401 -7.91 3.09 8.32
N HIS A 402 -8.11 4.28 7.74
CA HIS A 402 -7.08 5.05 7.07
C HIS A 402 -6.05 5.63 8.06
N ALA A 403 -6.49 6.08 9.24
CA ALA A 403 -5.61 6.52 10.32
C ALA A 403 -4.79 5.37 10.91
N THR A 404 -5.35 4.16 11.03
CA THR A 404 -4.59 2.94 11.36
C THR A 404 -3.56 2.64 10.27
N MET A 405 -3.95 2.80 9.01
CA MET A 405 -3.08 2.54 7.87
C MET A 405 -1.88 3.48 7.82
N LEU A 406 -2.05 4.76 8.18
CA LEU A 406 -0.95 5.73 8.33
C LEU A 406 -0.28 5.67 9.73
N GLY A 407 -0.86 4.93 10.66
CA GLY A 407 -0.38 4.77 12.03
C GLY A 407 -0.54 6.01 12.92
N LEU A 408 -1.56 6.83 12.65
CA LEU A 408 -1.91 8.03 13.40
C LEU A 408 -2.71 7.73 14.68
N ASN A 409 -3.29 6.53 14.78
CA ASN A 409 -4.15 6.12 15.89
C ASN A 409 -3.44 5.85 17.23
N VAL A 410 -2.10 5.88 17.27
CA VAL A 410 -1.33 5.62 18.50
C VAL A 410 -0.55 6.86 18.90
N LYS A 411 -1.15 7.72 19.73
CA LYS A 411 -0.56 9.03 20.07
C LYS A 411 0.73 8.93 20.89
N SER A 412 0.82 8.01 21.85
CA SER A 412 2.00 7.90 22.74
C SER A 412 3.19 7.20 22.05
N SER A 413 4.39 7.75 22.19
CA SER A 413 5.64 7.15 21.71
C SER A 413 5.95 5.80 22.38
N PHE A 414 5.66 5.66 23.69
CA PHE A 414 5.82 4.43 24.45
C PHE A 414 4.97 3.29 23.88
N TRP A 415 3.64 3.47 23.73
CA TRP A 415 2.78 2.42 23.20
C TRP A 415 3.06 2.12 21.73
N ARG A 416 3.51 3.10 20.93
CA ARG A 416 4.01 2.83 19.56
C ARG A 416 5.21 1.91 19.60
N ALA A 417 6.23 2.24 20.39
CA ALA A 417 7.43 1.42 20.54
C ALA A 417 7.11 0.02 21.10
N ALA A 418 6.34 -0.06 22.19
CA ALA A 418 5.97 -1.33 22.84
C ALA A 418 5.13 -2.24 21.92
N THR A 419 4.12 -1.70 21.24
CA THR A 419 3.29 -2.48 20.32
C THR A 419 4.10 -2.97 19.12
N ARG A 420 4.99 -2.13 18.57
CA ARG A 420 5.95 -2.52 17.53
C ARG A 420 6.87 -3.65 18.02
N ASN A 421 7.38 -3.54 19.24
CA ASN A 421 8.31 -4.50 19.84
C ASN A 421 7.65 -5.87 20.11
N VAL A 422 6.48 -5.88 20.74
CA VAL A 422 5.75 -7.11 21.08
C VAL A 422 5.23 -7.79 19.82
N THR A 423 4.63 -7.05 18.90
CA THR A 423 4.11 -7.59 17.62
C THR A 423 5.25 -8.21 16.80
N ALA A 424 6.43 -7.57 16.76
CA ALA A 424 7.57 -8.14 16.06
C ALA A 424 8.08 -9.42 16.73
N TRP A 425 8.27 -9.41 18.06
CA TRP A 425 8.80 -10.56 18.78
C TRP A 425 7.88 -11.78 18.74
N GLN A 426 6.57 -11.55 18.85
CA GLN A 426 5.56 -12.60 18.70
C GLN A 426 5.41 -13.08 17.25
N PHE A 427 5.52 -12.20 16.27
CA PHE A 427 5.61 -12.57 14.85
C PHE A 427 6.85 -13.43 14.58
N MET A 428 8.01 -13.00 15.08
CA MET A 428 9.31 -13.66 14.95
C MET A 428 9.35 -15.05 15.61
N SER A 429 8.69 -15.24 16.74
CA SER A 429 8.67 -16.51 17.47
C SER A 429 7.69 -17.55 16.91
N LYS A 430 6.59 -17.14 16.27
CA LYS A 430 5.53 -18.06 15.79
C LYS A 430 5.61 -18.46 14.32
N LEU A 431 6.39 -17.73 13.54
CA LEU A 431 6.82 -18.14 12.19
C LEU A 431 8.27 -18.63 12.23
N GLY A 432 8.83 -18.91 13.40
CA GLY A 432 10.21 -19.34 13.55
C GLY A 432 10.37 -20.82 13.27
N LEU A 433 9.72 -21.68 14.06
CA LEU A 433 10.06 -23.11 14.17
C LEU A 433 8.94 -23.93 14.84
N ASN A 434 7.70 -23.88 14.33
CA ASN A 434 6.55 -24.56 14.95
C ASN A 434 5.78 -25.38 13.91
N LEU A 435 5.40 -26.63 14.24
CA LEU A 435 4.51 -27.50 13.45
C LEU A 435 3.21 -26.78 13.00
N ARG A 436 2.73 -25.83 13.81
CA ARG A 436 1.56 -24.98 13.52
C ARG A 436 1.76 -24.04 12.31
N GLY A 437 2.99 -23.61 12.01
CA GLY A 437 3.30 -22.79 10.83
C GLY A 437 3.21 -23.58 9.51
N ALA A 438 3.68 -24.83 9.52
CA ALA A 438 3.56 -25.73 8.38
C ALA A 438 2.10 -26.10 8.08
N ALA A 439 1.29 -26.38 9.11
CA ALA A 439 -0.15 -26.63 8.97
C ALA A 439 -0.91 -25.40 8.43
N ARG A 440 -0.53 -24.17 8.81
CA ARG A 440 -1.09 -22.93 8.26
C ARG A 440 -0.73 -22.73 6.78
N ASN A 441 0.50 -23.04 6.38
CA ASN A 441 0.91 -22.96 4.97
C ASN A 441 0.23 -24.03 4.11
N ALA A 442 0.00 -25.23 4.65
CA ALA A 442 -0.71 -26.31 3.98
C ALA A 442 -2.23 -26.02 3.84
N THR A 443 -2.86 -25.43 4.86
CA THR A 443 -4.27 -25.02 4.77
C THR A 443 -4.50 -23.87 3.80
N GLN A 444 -3.57 -22.92 3.67
CA GLN A 444 -3.64 -21.86 2.66
C GLN A 444 -3.48 -22.38 1.23
N SER A 445 -2.62 -23.36 0.98
CA SER A 445 -2.51 -23.97 -0.36
C SER A 445 -3.79 -24.72 -0.75
N LEU A 446 -4.49 -25.35 0.20
CA LEU A 446 -5.80 -25.98 -0.01
C LEU A 446 -6.91 -24.97 -0.37
N GLN A 447 -6.76 -23.68 -0.02
CA GLN A 447 -7.72 -22.65 -0.41
C GLN A 447 -7.69 -22.39 -1.93
N ASN A 448 -6.56 -22.57 -2.60
CA ASN A 448 -6.51 -22.55 -4.06
C ASN A 448 -7.39 -23.64 -4.68
N TYR A 449 -7.43 -24.83 -4.07
CA TYR A 449 -8.32 -25.90 -4.51
C TYR A 449 -9.79 -25.55 -4.30
N VAL A 450 -10.14 -25.02 -3.12
CA VAL A 450 -11.51 -24.57 -2.84
C VAL A 450 -11.96 -23.49 -3.80
N TYR A 451 -11.07 -22.57 -4.19
CA TYR A 451 -11.43 -21.46 -5.07
C TYR A 451 -11.41 -21.83 -6.56
N PHE A 452 -10.28 -22.33 -7.08
CA PHE A 452 -10.05 -22.59 -8.51
C PHE A 452 -10.40 -24.01 -8.95
N GLY A 453 -10.16 -25.00 -8.09
CA GLY A 453 -10.50 -26.41 -8.34
C GLY A 453 -9.56 -27.04 -9.37
N VAL A 454 -9.61 -28.36 -9.51
CA VAL A 454 -8.65 -29.10 -10.37
C VAL A 454 -8.63 -28.58 -11.79
N LYS A 455 -9.82 -28.38 -12.38
CA LYS A 455 -9.96 -27.83 -13.73
C LYS A 455 -9.32 -26.45 -13.84
N GLY A 456 -9.64 -25.52 -12.94
CA GLY A 456 -9.06 -24.18 -12.96
C GLY A 456 -7.54 -24.19 -12.77
N MET A 457 -7.00 -25.10 -11.95
CA MET A 457 -5.55 -25.26 -11.82
C MET A 457 -4.92 -25.71 -13.13
N ARG A 458 -5.47 -26.77 -13.76
CA ARG A 458 -4.97 -27.32 -15.02
C ARG A 458 -5.04 -26.28 -16.15
N ASP A 459 -6.19 -25.64 -16.32
CA ASP A 459 -6.42 -24.64 -17.37
C ASP A 459 -5.47 -23.43 -17.18
N SER A 460 -5.24 -23.01 -15.93
CA SER A 460 -4.29 -21.94 -15.63
C SER A 460 -2.84 -22.32 -15.95
N SER A 461 -2.43 -23.56 -15.66
CA SER A 461 -1.08 -24.04 -15.98
C SER A 461 -0.86 -24.08 -17.49
N GLN A 462 -1.82 -24.67 -18.22
CA GLN A 462 -1.77 -24.72 -19.69
C GLN A 462 -1.69 -23.32 -20.30
N TYR A 463 -2.45 -22.36 -19.78
CA TYR A 463 -2.40 -20.98 -20.28
C TYR A 463 -1.10 -20.27 -19.90
N LEU A 464 -0.52 -20.52 -18.73
CA LEU A 464 0.79 -19.96 -18.34
C LEU A 464 1.94 -20.48 -19.21
N ASP A 465 1.80 -21.68 -19.78
CA ASP A 465 2.81 -22.29 -20.66
C ASP A 465 2.75 -21.74 -22.09
N THR A 466 1.74 -20.90 -22.41
CA THR A 466 1.75 -20.10 -23.65
C THR A 466 2.82 -19.02 -23.59
N ALA A 467 3.40 -18.68 -24.75
CA ALA A 467 4.53 -17.76 -24.85
C ALA A 467 4.26 -16.44 -24.10
N ASN A 468 5.22 -16.01 -23.28
CA ASN A 468 5.26 -14.73 -22.53
C ASN A 468 4.24 -14.54 -21.38
N ILE A 469 3.18 -15.34 -21.25
CA ILE A 469 2.16 -15.12 -20.19
C ILE A 469 2.73 -15.34 -18.78
N ARG A 470 3.55 -16.38 -18.57
CA ARG A 470 4.21 -16.62 -17.28
C ARG A 470 5.14 -15.47 -16.87
N ALA A 471 5.95 -14.97 -17.82
CA ALA A 471 6.86 -13.85 -17.59
C ALA A 471 6.08 -12.57 -17.26
N LEU A 472 5.00 -12.29 -18.00
CA LEU A 472 4.11 -11.17 -17.74
C LEU A 472 3.47 -11.24 -16.35
N ALA A 473 2.97 -12.42 -15.96
CA ALA A 473 2.42 -12.65 -14.63
C ALA A 473 3.46 -12.42 -13.52
N ASP A 474 4.73 -12.79 -13.74
CA ASP A 474 5.82 -12.58 -12.80
C ASP A 474 6.19 -11.09 -12.63
N VAL A 475 6.19 -10.33 -13.72
CA VAL A 475 6.40 -8.87 -13.69
C VAL A 475 5.26 -8.19 -12.95
N GLU A 476 4.01 -8.53 -13.27
CA GLU A 476 2.85 -7.93 -12.61
C GLU A 476 2.74 -8.35 -11.14
N ALA A 477 3.11 -9.59 -10.76
CA ALA A 477 3.15 -10.02 -9.36
C ALA A 477 4.09 -9.15 -8.52
N LYS A 478 5.30 -8.87 -9.04
CA LYS A 478 6.26 -7.96 -8.39
C LYS A 478 5.69 -6.57 -8.20
N LYS A 479 5.05 -6.03 -9.25
CA LYS A 479 4.44 -4.68 -9.24
C LYS A 479 3.32 -4.53 -8.20
N HIS A 480 2.56 -5.60 -7.95
CA HIS A 480 1.48 -5.60 -6.96
C HIS A 480 1.93 -5.94 -5.54
N GLY A 481 3.24 -6.09 -5.27
CA GLY A 481 3.74 -6.35 -3.92
C GLY A 481 3.10 -7.58 -3.27
N VAL A 482 2.75 -8.61 -4.06
CA VAL A 482 1.99 -9.77 -3.55
C VAL A 482 2.81 -10.70 -2.66
N TYR A 483 4.11 -10.46 -2.60
CA TYR A 483 5.05 -11.14 -1.74
C TYR A 483 4.91 -10.66 -0.31
N PHE A 484 4.98 -11.61 0.60
CA PHE A 484 4.99 -11.40 2.02
C PHE A 484 6.14 -10.48 2.45
N ALA A 485 5.73 -9.45 3.17
CA ALA A 485 6.49 -8.32 3.65
C ALA A 485 7.58 -8.72 4.66
N GLU A 486 8.69 -7.97 4.78
CA GLU A 486 9.68 -8.25 5.85
C GLU A 486 9.03 -8.07 7.24
N ALA A 487 9.57 -8.72 8.28
CA ALA A 487 9.10 -8.52 9.66
C ALA A 487 9.09 -7.03 10.09
N ARG A 488 9.98 -6.22 9.50
CA ARG A 488 10.03 -4.76 9.66
C ARG A 488 8.83 -4.03 9.04
N GLU A 489 8.23 -4.59 8.01
CA GLU A 489 7.12 -4.00 7.25
C GLU A 489 5.77 -4.28 7.90
N LEU A 490 5.63 -5.45 8.51
CA LEU A 490 4.45 -5.82 9.32
C LEU A 490 4.39 -5.01 10.62
N THR A 491 5.54 -4.60 11.15
CA THR A 491 5.68 -3.79 12.37
C THR A 491 5.60 -2.28 12.09
N ASN A 492 5.92 -1.84 10.87
CA ASN A 492 5.75 -0.47 10.40
C ASN A 492 4.28 -0.03 10.20
N THR A 493 3.31 -0.91 10.42
CA THR A 493 1.88 -0.55 10.47
C THR A 493 1.52 0.36 11.67
N LEU A 494 2.47 0.63 12.57
CA LEU A 494 2.28 1.43 13.78
C LEU A 494 2.93 2.82 13.71
N GLY A 495 2.91 3.45 12.55
CA GLY A 495 3.33 4.84 12.29
C GLY A 495 4.18 4.92 11.05
N LEU A 496 3.57 5.29 9.92
CA LEU A 496 4.25 5.37 8.63
C LEU A 496 5.42 6.36 8.71
N PHE A 497 5.15 7.57 9.20
CA PHE A 497 6.16 8.62 9.36
C PHE A 497 6.81 8.62 10.75
N PRO A 498 8.11 8.93 10.85
CA PRO A 498 8.76 9.22 12.13
C PRO A 498 8.09 10.38 12.88
N ASP A 499 8.32 10.47 14.18
CA ASP A 499 7.95 11.67 14.94
C ASP A 499 8.70 12.89 14.42
N VAL A 500 8.08 14.07 14.57
CA VAL A 500 8.65 15.35 14.13
C VAL A 500 8.97 16.24 15.32
N ALA A 501 9.93 17.13 15.14
CA ALA A 501 10.32 18.17 16.08
C ALA A 501 10.54 19.48 15.32
N THR A 502 10.27 20.60 15.99
CA THR A 502 10.59 21.93 15.45
C THR A 502 12.10 22.15 15.49
N SER A 503 12.65 22.67 14.40
CA SER A 503 14.03 23.10 14.28
C SER A 503 14.10 24.44 13.53
N LYS A 504 15.26 25.09 13.52
CA LYS A 504 15.51 26.30 12.74
C LYS A 504 16.45 25.99 11.59
N ILE A 505 16.00 26.19 10.36
CA ILE A 505 16.80 26.10 9.14
C ILE A 505 16.76 27.47 8.47
N ASN A 506 17.93 28.04 8.16
CA ASN A 506 18.05 29.37 7.54
C ASN A 506 17.29 30.46 8.31
N GLY A 507 17.32 30.40 9.64
CA GLY A 507 16.61 31.34 10.52
C GLY A 507 15.10 31.13 10.64
N LYS A 508 14.53 30.16 9.90
CA LYS A 508 13.08 29.88 9.89
C LYS A 508 12.74 28.61 10.63
N GLU A 509 11.62 28.61 11.32
CA GLU A 509 11.12 27.41 11.97
C GLU A 509 10.54 26.44 10.93
N VAL A 510 11.03 25.21 10.98
CA VAL A 510 10.62 24.10 10.12
C VAL A 510 10.50 22.82 10.93
N LEU A 511 9.80 21.84 10.38
CA LEU A 511 9.72 20.52 10.97
C LEU A 511 10.87 19.63 10.46
N THR A 512 11.48 18.89 11.39
CA THR A 512 12.49 17.86 11.11
C THR A 512 12.07 16.57 11.79
N TYR A 513 12.60 15.41 11.36
CA TYR A 513 12.33 14.18 12.10
C TYR A 513 13.02 14.19 13.46
N LYS A 514 12.29 13.78 14.49
CA LYS A 514 12.80 13.65 15.86
C LYS A 514 13.83 12.54 15.91
N TYR A 515 14.93 12.80 16.59
CA TYR A 515 15.91 11.78 16.93
C TYR A 515 15.36 10.85 18.04
N ASP A 516 15.33 9.54 17.80
CA ASP A 516 14.91 8.52 18.78
C ASP A 516 15.94 7.38 18.87
N SER A 517 16.64 7.32 20.00
CA SER A 517 17.66 6.31 20.30
C SER A 517 17.09 4.94 20.66
N THR A 518 15.82 4.85 21.09
CA THR A 518 15.18 3.62 21.59
C THR A 518 14.63 2.77 20.45
N SER A 519 13.96 3.39 19.47
CA SER A 519 13.50 2.76 18.22
C SER A 519 14.65 2.14 17.40
N ARG A 520 15.84 2.74 17.52
CA ARG A 520 17.04 2.34 16.78
C ARG A 520 17.68 1.05 17.29
N LYS A 521 17.88 0.92 18.60
CA LYS A 521 18.43 -0.31 19.23
C LYS A 521 17.58 -1.53 18.89
N PHE A 522 16.27 -1.34 18.76
CA PHE A 522 15.33 -2.39 18.36
C PHE A 522 15.40 -2.74 16.86
N SER A 523 15.47 -1.75 15.97
CA SER A 523 15.63 -1.96 14.52
C SER A 523 16.87 -2.80 14.20
N GLU A 524 17.97 -2.58 14.92
CA GLU A 524 19.21 -3.36 14.78
C GLU A 524 19.07 -4.82 15.26
N GLY A 525 18.23 -5.08 16.27
CA GLY A 525 17.88 -6.43 16.72
C GLY A 525 17.02 -7.20 15.71
N LEU A 526 16.08 -6.50 15.07
CA LEU A 526 15.24 -7.04 13.99
C LEU A 526 16.04 -7.42 12.75
N GLU A 527 16.97 -6.56 12.32
CA GLU A 527 17.83 -6.82 11.15
C GLU A 527 18.69 -8.09 11.33
N LYS A 528 19.24 -8.29 12.54
CA LYS A 528 20.06 -9.47 12.86
C LYS A 528 19.25 -10.76 12.75
N PHE A 529 18.01 -10.80 13.24
CA PHE A 529 17.15 -11.99 13.19
C PHE A 529 16.49 -12.22 11.82
N ALA A 530 16.03 -11.16 11.15
CA ALA A 530 15.46 -11.23 9.80
C ALA A 530 16.45 -11.84 8.79
N SER A 531 17.75 -11.65 9.02
CA SER A 531 18.81 -12.23 8.20
C SER A 531 18.97 -13.77 8.34
N THR A 532 18.51 -14.35 9.46
CA THR A 532 18.76 -15.75 9.86
C THR A 532 17.51 -16.64 9.76
N THR A 533 16.34 -16.19 10.20
CA THR A 533 15.14 -17.05 10.37
C THR A 533 14.01 -16.75 9.39
N ALA A 534 13.91 -15.52 8.89
CA ALA A 534 12.80 -15.13 8.03
C ALA A 534 12.99 -15.46 6.53
N LYS A 535 14.20 -15.85 6.08
CA LYS A 535 14.47 -16.08 4.65
C LYS A 535 13.83 -17.37 4.08
N PRO A 536 13.91 -18.54 4.75
CA PRO A 536 13.30 -19.77 4.25
C PRO A 536 11.76 -19.71 4.24
N MET A 537 11.14 -19.17 5.30
CA MET A 537 9.68 -19.00 5.36
C MET A 537 9.16 -18.01 4.32
N ARG A 538 9.83 -16.86 4.17
CA ARG A 538 9.51 -15.91 3.08
C ARG A 538 9.63 -16.59 1.73
N TRP A 539 10.65 -17.42 1.51
CA TRP A 539 10.78 -18.15 0.26
C TRP A 539 9.58 -19.09 0.02
N VAL A 540 9.17 -19.89 1.01
CA VAL A 540 8.00 -20.80 0.85
C VAL A 540 6.71 -20.00 0.62
N GLU A 541 6.41 -19.02 1.46
CA GLU A 541 5.17 -18.24 1.34
C GLU A 541 5.12 -17.44 0.03
N ASN A 542 6.26 -16.85 -0.39
CA ASN A 542 6.34 -16.01 -1.57
C ASN A 542 6.44 -16.81 -2.87
N LYS A 543 7.20 -17.90 -2.91
CA LYS A 543 7.42 -18.70 -4.12
C LYS A 543 6.39 -19.81 -4.32
N VAL A 544 5.88 -20.40 -3.25
CA VAL A 544 5.01 -21.60 -3.35
C VAL A 544 3.53 -21.21 -3.26
N ASN A 545 3.16 -20.32 -2.35
CA ASN A 545 1.75 -20.06 -2.04
C ASN A 545 1.21 -18.81 -2.75
N ARG A 546 1.75 -17.61 -2.45
CA ARG A 546 1.22 -16.34 -2.97
C ARG A 546 1.47 -16.17 -4.47
N GLN A 547 2.67 -16.51 -4.95
CA GLN A 547 3.00 -16.45 -6.39
C GLN A 547 2.18 -17.44 -7.22
N LEU A 548 1.95 -18.66 -6.70
CA LEU A 548 1.10 -19.64 -7.39
C LEU A 548 -0.33 -19.12 -7.54
N THR A 549 -0.94 -18.64 -6.46
CA THR A 549 -2.29 -18.05 -6.51
C THR A 549 -2.36 -16.86 -7.47
N PHE A 550 -1.36 -15.97 -7.45
CA PHE A 550 -1.31 -14.85 -8.36
C PHE A 550 -1.28 -15.33 -9.81
N LYS A 551 -0.38 -16.25 -10.15
CA LYS A 551 -0.23 -16.80 -11.50
C LYS A 551 -1.50 -17.49 -11.98
N MET A 552 -2.10 -18.34 -11.15
CA MET A 552 -3.35 -19.03 -11.48
C MET A 552 -4.48 -18.03 -11.75
N ALA A 553 -4.69 -17.08 -10.84
CA ALA A 553 -5.74 -16.08 -10.95
C ALA A 553 -5.51 -15.14 -12.14
N PHE A 554 -4.26 -14.74 -12.38
CA PHE A 554 -3.87 -13.92 -13.52
C PHE A 554 -4.17 -14.65 -14.82
N ALA A 555 -3.70 -15.88 -14.96
CA ALA A 555 -3.87 -16.69 -16.17
C ALA A 555 -5.35 -16.90 -16.52
N LEU A 556 -6.15 -17.36 -15.55
CA LEU A 556 -7.58 -17.59 -15.76
C LEU A 556 -8.31 -16.29 -16.15
N ARG A 557 -7.98 -15.17 -15.49
CA ARG A 557 -8.63 -13.89 -15.79
C ARG A 557 -8.17 -13.30 -17.12
N HIS A 558 -6.89 -13.46 -17.44
CA HIS A 558 -6.29 -12.98 -18.68
C HIS A 558 -6.85 -13.75 -19.87
N GLN A 559 -6.90 -15.08 -19.79
CA GLN A 559 -7.54 -15.92 -20.79
C GLN A 559 -9.01 -15.55 -20.98
N GLN A 560 -9.75 -15.38 -19.88
CA GLN A 560 -11.16 -14.98 -19.95
C GLN A 560 -11.35 -13.64 -20.65
N LEU A 561 -10.55 -12.63 -20.30
CA LEU A 561 -10.67 -11.29 -20.90
C LEU A 561 -10.21 -11.27 -22.36
N ASN A 562 -9.21 -12.07 -22.73
CA ASN A 562 -8.79 -12.24 -24.12
C ASN A 562 -9.85 -12.95 -24.96
N ASN A 563 -10.50 -13.99 -24.44
CA ASN A 563 -11.61 -14.63 -25.13
C ASN A 563 -12.80 -13.67 -25.35
N ASN A 564 -12.90 -12.62 -24.53
CA ASN A 564 -13.91 -11.58 -24.62
C ASN A 564 -13.33 -10.24 -25.14
N ALA A 565 -12.18 -10.25 -25.84
CA ALA A 565 -11.47 -9.04 -26.25
C ALA A 565 -12.30 -8.13 -27.16
N GLY A 566 -13.15 -8.70 -28.04
CA GLY A 566 -14.05 -7.94 -28.90
C GLY A 566 -15.04 -7.02 -28.15
N MET A 567 -15.33 -7.31 -26.88
CA MET A 567 -16.12 -6.41 -26.03
C MET A 567 -15.28 -5.24 -25.51
N ILE A 568 -14.04 -5.51 -25.12
CA ILE A 568 -13.10 -4.49 -24.63
C ILE A 568 -12.73 -3.54 -25.77
N GLU A 569 -12.57 -4.07 -26.98
CA GLU A 569 -12.35 -3.30 -28.19
C GLU A 569 -13.48 -2.30 -28.47
N ARG A 570 -14.74 -2.73 -28.31
CA ARG A 570 -15.91 -1.86 -28.50
C ARG A 570 -15.99 -0.75 -27.45
N ASP A 571 -15.65 -1.04 -26.19
CA ASP A 571 -15.56 -0.04 -25.12
C ASP A 571 -14.49 1.02 -25.41
N VAL A 572 -13.31 0.58 -25.85
CA VAL A 572 -12.19 1.45 -26.21
C VAL A 572 -12.56 2.32 -27.42
N THR A 573 -13.16 1.72 -28.44
CA THR A 573 -13.64 2.44 -29.64
C THR A 573 -14.69 3.50 -29.28
N ARG A 574 -15.63 3.18 -28.37
CA ARG A 574 -16.60 4.16 -27.86
C ARG A 574 -15.93 5.29 -27.10
N ALA A 575 -14.96 4.99 -26.25
CA ALA A 575 -14.22 6.01 -25.51
C ALA A 575 -13.41 6.95 -26.43
N ILE A 576 -12.85 6.45 -27.54
CA ILE A 576 -12.23 7.27 -28.59
C ILE A 576 -13.28 8.18 -29.25
N LYS A 577 -14.45 7.62 -29.63
CA LYS A 577 -15.55 8.39 -30.22
C LYS A 577 -16.09 9.49 -29.29
N GLU A 578 -16.12 9.23 -28.00
CA GLU A 578 -16.55 10.18 -26.96
C GLU A 578 -15.45 11.18 -26.56
N GLY A 579 -14.27 11.14 -27.19
CA GLY A 579 -13.14 12.03 -26.88
C GLY A 579 -12.49 11.78 -25.51
N LYS A 580 -12.76 10.63 -24.89
CA LYS A 580 -12.15 10.22 -23.61
C LYS A 580 -10.78 9.55 -23.80
N LEU A 581 -10.47 9.12 -25.02
CA LEU A 581 -9.19 8.57 -25.45
C LEU A 581 -8.76 9.25 -26.75
N ASP A 582 -7.44 9.34 -26.94
CA ASP A 582 -6.85 9.92 -28.14
C ASP A 582 -7.14 9.04 -29.37
N LYS A 583 -7.37 9.66 -30.52
CA LYS A 583 -7.61 8.98 -31.80
C LYS A 583 -6.39 8.21 -32.29
N ASP A 584 -5.19 8.66 -31.91
CA ASP A 584 -3.92 8.03 -32.28
C ASP A 584 -3.52 6.87 -31.36
N THR A 585 -4.40 6.48 -30.42
CA THR A 585 -4.16 5.34 -29.52
C THR A 585 -4.11 4.03 -30.32
N ASP A 586 -3.00 3.29 -30.25
CA ASP A 586 -2.96 1.90 -30.72
C ASP A 586 -3.96 1.06 -29.90
N ILE A 587 -5.05 0.69 -30.55
CA ILE A 587 -6.18 0.01 -29.93
C ILE A 587 -5.76 -1.37 -29.39
N ASN A 588 -4.93 -2.10 -30.14
CA ASN A 588 -4.53 -3.45 -29.76
C ASN A 588 -3.62 -3.44 -28.53
N ASP A 589 -2.62 -2.57 -28.54
CA ASP A 589 -1.72 -2.39 -27.39
C ASP A 589 -2.49 -1.87 -26.16
N TYR A 590 -3.42 -0.94 -26.35
CA TYR A 590 -4.26 -0.43 -25.27
C TYR A 590 -5.13 -1.55 -24.66
N ILE A 591 -5.77 -2.38 -25.50
CA ILE A 591 -6.59 -3.51 -25.06
C ILE A 591 -5.73 -4.50 -24.28
N GLN A 592 -4.58 -4.90 -24.79
CA GLN A 592 -3.70 -5.85 -24.11
C GLN A 592 -3.19 -5.30 -22.77
N ASN A 593 -2.85 -4.01 -22.71
CA ASN A 593 -2.51 -3.33 -21.46
C ASN A 593 -3.69 -3.30 -20.47
N LEU A 594 -4.91 -3.07 -20.96
CA LEU A 594 -6.11 -3.06 -20.14
C LEU A 594 -6.46 -4.45 -19.61
N ILE A 595 -6.34 -5.49 -20.44
CA ILE A 595 -6.52 -6.90 -20.07
C ILE A 595 -5.50 -7.29 -19.02
N THR A 596 -4.22 -6.99 -19.25
CA THR A 596 -3.12 -7.23 -18.30
C THR A 596 -3.41 -6.55 -16.96
N LYS A 597 -3.77 -5.26 -16.97
CA LYS A 597 -4.08 -4.50 -15.76
C LYS A 597 -5.30 -5.05 -15.02
N ARG A 598 -6.38 -5.40 -15.72
CA ARG A 598 -7.58 -5.98 -15.11
C ARG A 598 -7.28 -7.37 -14.51
N SER A 599 -6.48 -8.18 -15.18
CA SER A 599 -6.07 -9.51 -14.74
C SER A 599 -5.13 -9.46 -13.54
N SER A 600 -4.15 -8.55 -13.54
CA SER A 600 -3.22 -8.39 -12.43
C SER A 600 -3.88 -7.84 -11.17
N ASN A 601 -4.80 -6.88 -11.31
CA ASN A 601 -5.62 -6.42 -10.19
C ASN A 601 -6.48 -7.55 -9.60
N PHE A 602 -7.08 -8.39 -10.46
CA PHE A 602 -7.86 -9.54 -10.00
C PHE A 602 -6.97 -10.55 -9.25
N ALA A 603 -5.82 -10.88 -9.83
CA ALA A 603 -4.85 -11.78 -9.23
C ALA A 603 -4.35 -11.30 -7.86
N ALA A 604 -4.02 -10.01 -7.74
CA ALA A 604 -3.61 -9.40 -6.48
C ALA A 604 -4.70 -9.49 -5.39
N ASN A 605 -5.98 -9.35 -5.77
CA ASN A 605 -7.10 -9.53 -4.86
C ASN A 605 -7.30 -11.01 -4.47
N MET A 606 -7.02 -11.96 -5.36
CA MET A 606 -7.08 -13.39 -5.05
C MET A 606 -5.98 -13.84 -4.10
N VAL A 607 -4.77 -13.27 -4.21
CA VAL A 607 -3.74 -13.51 -3.19
C VAL A 607 -4.22 -13.06 -1.82
N LYS A 608 -4.89 -11.91 -1.69
CA LYS A 608 -5.45 -11.44 -0.42
C LYS A 608 -6.57 -12.32 0.11
N GLU A 609 -7.48 -12.74 -0.77
CA GLU A 609 -8.61 -13.59 -0.39
C GLU A 609 -8.12 -14.92 0.20
N LEU A 610 -7.10 -15.53 -0.40
CA LEU A 610 -6.65 -16.89 -0.06
C LEU A 610 -5.43 -16.95 0.88
N HIS A 611 -4.61 -15.89 0.91
CA HIS A 611 -3.40 -15.81 1.77
C HIS A 611 -3.47 -14.68 2.80
N TYR A 612 -4.63 -14.03 2.90
CA TYR A 612 -4.97 -13.00 3.86
C TYR A 612 -4.16 -11.70 3.78
N GLU A 613 -4.79 -10.63 4.24
CA GLU A 613 -4.14 -9.36 4.50
C GLU A 613 -3.82 -9.27 5.99
N TYR A 614 -2.53 -9.12 6.30
CA TYR A 614 -2.04 -9.08 7.68
C TYR A 614 -1.76 -7.65 8.17
N SER A 615 -1.85 -6.66 7.29
CA SER A 615 -1.67 -5.27 7.64
C SER A 615 -2.69 -4.82 8.69
N GLY A 616 -2.23 -4.03 9.67
CA GLY A 616 -3.01 -3.63 10.84
C GLY A 616 -4.38 -3.04 10.49
N PHE A 617 -4.45 -2.19 9.46
CA PHE A 617 -5.69 -1.56 9.01
C PHE A 617 -6.74 -2.53 8.44
N ALA A 618 -6.32 -3.68 7.91
CA ALA A 618 -7.21 -4.69 7.35
C ALA A 618 -7.75 -5.66 8.42
N LYS A 619 -7.24 -5.59 9.65
CA LYS A 619 -7.74 -6.39 10.79
C LYS A 619 -9.05 -5.81 11.33
N PRO A 620 -9.85 -6.59 12.08
CA PRO A 620 -11.01 -6.07 12.80
C PRO A 620 -10.65 -4.92 13.74
N LYS A 621 -11.59 -4.01 13.98
CA LYS A 621 -11.36 -2.78 14.77
C LYS A 621 -10.80 -3.07 16.16
N VAL A 622 -11.28 -4.13 16.84
CA VAL A 622 -10.76 -4.54 18.16
C VAL A 622 -9.27 -4.89 18.12
N LEU A 623 -8.79 -5.46 17.01
CA LEU A 623 -7.40 -5.87 16.80
C LEU A 623 -6.49 -4.74 16.32
N ARG A 624 -7.03 -3.55 16.03
CA ARG A 624 -6.25 -2.36 15.65
C ARG A 624 -5.77 -1.56 16.84
N THR A 625 -6.40 -1.74 17.99
CA THR A 625 -6.00 -1.08 19.23
C THR A 625 -4.60 -1.57 19.66
N PRO A 626 -3.79 -0.75 20.37
CA PRO A 626 -2.49 -1.20 20.89
C PRO A 626 -2.61 -2.52 21.69
N ALA A 627 -3.56 -2.61 22.61
CA ALA A 627 -3.80 -3.81 23.40
C ALA A 627 -4.32 -4.99 22.56
N GLY A 628 -5.30 -4.77 21.69
CA GLY A 628 -5.89 -5.82 20.87
C GLY A 628 -4.95 -6.35 19.78
N SER A 629 -4.05 -5.51 19.26
CA SER A 629 -3.03 -5.93 18.29
C SER A 629 -2.01 -6.90 18.90
N ILE A 630 -1.70 -6.74 20.19
CA ILE A 630 -0.85 -7.64 20.97
C ILE A 630 -1.60 -8.94 21.31
N LEU A 631 -2.84 -8.84 21.80
CA LEU A 631 -3.60 -10.01 22.25
C LEU A 631 -4.16 -10.86 21.10
N GLY A 632 -4.59 -10.25 20.00
CA GLY A 632 -5.28 -10.93 18.90
C GLY A 632 -4.43 -11.16 17.65
N GLN A 633 -3.10 -11.06 17.73
CA GLN A 633 -2.21 -11.41 16.62
C GLN A 633 -2.42 -12.86 16.16
N PHE A 634 -2.83 -13.77 17.06
CA PHE A 634 -3.14 -15.17 16.73
C PHE A 634 -4.56 -15.37 16.20
N MET A 635 -5.47 -14.45 16.49
CA MET A 635 -6.84 -14.46 15.96
C MET A 635 -6.93 -13.91 14.54
N THR A 636 -5.91 -13.20 14.04
CA THR A 636 -5.93 -12.61 12.67
C THR A 636 -6.16 -13.68 11.60
N TYR A 637 -5.49 -14.84 11.71
CA TYR A 637 -5.70 -15.96 10.79
C TYR A 637 -7.12 -16.52 10.92
N SER A 638 -7.58 -16.82 12.15
CA SER A 638 -8.89 -17.41 12.41
C SER A 638 -10.03 -16.51 11.93
N VAL A 639 -9.95 -15.21 12.18
CA VAL A 639 -10.95 -14.24 11.72
C VAL A 639 -10.96 -14.13 10.19
N ASN A 640 -9.80 -14.06 9.54
CA ASN A 640 -9.74 -14.03 8.08
C ASN A 640 -10.29 -15.33 7.46
N PHE A 641 -9.90 -16.48 8.01
CA PHE A 641 -10.37 -17.80 7.58
C PHE A 641 -11.88 -17.94 7.76
N TRP A 642 -12.43 -17.49 8.88
CA TRP A 642 -13.88 -17.47 9.11
C TRP A 642 -14.62 -16.56 8.13
N ASN A 643 -14.13 -15.33 7.90
CA ASN A 643 -14.76 -14.40 6.95
C ASN A 643 -14.74 -14.95 5.52
N TYR A 644 -13.64 -15.60 5.11
CA TYR A 644 -13.51 -16.27 3.81
C TYR A 644 -14.56 -17.36 3.64
N GLN A 645 -14.70 -18.24 4.63
CA GLN A 645 -15.70 -19.30 4.60
C GLN A 645 -17.13 -18.76 4.61
N HIS A 646 -17.41 -17.79 5.48
CA HIS A 646 -18.72 -17.16 5.57
C HIS A 646 -19.12 -16.54 4.22
N LYS A 647 -18.17 -15.93 3.51
CA LYS A 647 -18.36 -15.38 2.16
C LYS A 647 -18.65 -16.48 1.13
N ILE A 648 -17.95 -17.61 1.16
CA ILE A 648 -18.24 -18.78 0.30
C ILE A 648 -19.63 -19.34 0.61
N ALA A 649 -19.95 -19.59 1.89
CA ALA A 649 -21.22 -20.14 2.32
C ALA A 649 -22.40 -19.25 1.94
N THR A 650 -22.29 -17.94 2.19
CA THR A 650 -23.36 -16.98 1.87
C THR A 650 -23.59 -16.90 0.36
N ARG A 651 -22.53 -16.82 -0.45
CA ARG A 651 -22.65 -16.74 -1.92
C ARG A 651 -23.13 -18.05 -2.54
N GLY A 652 -22.61 -19.19 -2.07
CA GLY A 652 -23.05 -20.50 -2.50
C GLY A 652 -24.52 -20.74 -2.16
N LYS A 653 -24.96 -20.39 -0.94
CA LYS A 653 -26.37 -20.42 -0.54
C LYS A 653 -27.23 -19.53 -1.44
N ASP A 654 -26.81 -18.30 -1.74
CA ASP A 654 -27.57 -17.41 -2.62
C ASP A 654 -27.79 -18.05 -4.01
N SER A 655 -26.75 -18.66 -4.58
CA SER A 655 -26.80 -19.39 -5.87
C SER A 655 -27.70 -20.63 -5.80
N ILE A 656 -27.52 -21.48 -4.79
CA ILE A 656 -28.33 -22.71 -4.61
C ILE A 656 -29.81 -22.35 -4.43
N VAL A 657 -30.13 -21.39 -3.56
CA VAL A 657 -31.52 -20.93 -3.34
C VAL A 657 -32.06 -20.21 -4.58
N ALA A 658 -31.20 -19.66 -5.46
CA ALA A 658 -31.61 -19.11 -6.75
C ALA A 658 -31.79 -20.20 -7.83
N GLY A 659 -31.45 -21.46 -7.55
CA GLY A 659 -31.51 -22.59 -8.48
C GLY A 659 -30.27 -22.74 -9.37
N ASP A 660 -29.19 -22.00 -9.09
CA ASP A 660 -27.94 -22.02 -9.85
C ASP A 660 -26.91 -22.98 -9.21
N TRP A 661 -27.20 -24.29 -9.28
CA TRP A 661 -26.40 -25.35 -8.66
C TRP A 661 -25.05 -25.58 -9.33
N GLY A 662 -24.90 -25.14 -10.59
CA GLY A 662 -23.68 -25.25 -11.39
C GLY A 662 -22.78 -24.01 -11.33
N SER A 663 -23.13 -23.01 -10.51
CA SER A 663 -22.38 -21.77 -10.44
C SER A 663 -20.97 -21.98 -9.85
N PRO A 664 -19.99 -21.13 -10.21
CA PRO A 664 -18.69 -21.13 -9.54
C PRO A 664 -18.82 -20.97 -8.02
N GLU A 665 -19.78 -20.20 -7.54
CA GLU A 665 -20.06 -19.98 -6.12
C GLU A 665 -20.60 -21.24 -5.43
N ALA A 666 -21.51 -22.00 -6.07
CA ALA A 666 -22.01 -23.28 -5.57
C ALA A 666 -20.90 -24.33 -5.51
N PHE A 667 -20.08 -24.45 -6.57
CA PHE A 667 -18.94 -25.37 -6.59
C PHE A 667 -17.87 -25.03 -5.56
N ARG A 668 -17.65 -23.75 -5.23
CA ARG A 668 -16.76 -23.36 -4.12
C ARG A 668 -17.31 -23.86 -2.78
N LEU A 669 -18.62 -23.78 -2.57
CA LEU A 669 -19.26 -24.28 -1.36
C LEU A 669 -19.15 -25.82 -1.25
N TYR A 670 -19.38 -26.56 -2.32
CA TYR A 670 -19.20 -28.02 -2.31
C TYR A 670 -17.75 -28.42 -2.00
N ARG A 671 -16.77 -27.74 -2.63
CA ARG A 671 -15.35 -28.00 -2.36
C ARG A 671 -14.94 -27.62 -0.95
N LEU A 672 -15.52 -26.56 -0.38
CA LEU A 672 -15.32 -26.22 1.04
C LEU A 672 -15.87 -27.32 1.96
N GLY A 673 -17.05 -27.87 1.67
CA GLY A 673 -17.61 -29.01 2.39
C GLY A 673 -16.72 -30.25 2.31
N MET A 674 -16.25 -30.60 1.10
CA MET A 674 -15.32 -31.74 0.90
C MET A 674 -13.99 -31.54 1.62
N LEU A 675 -13.44 -30.31 1.62
CA LEU A 675 -12.22 -29.99 2.36
C LEU A 675 -12.38 -30.29 3.84
N TYR A 676 -13.53 -29.92 4.43
CA TYR A 676 -13.81 -30.22 5.83
C TYR A 676 -13.93 -31.71 6.11
N SER A 677 -14.63 -32.46 5.26
CA SER A 677 -14.69 -33.92 5.36
C SER A 677 -13.30 -34.55 5.28
N PHE A 678 -12.40 -34.03 4.43
CA PHE A 678 -11.02 -34.50 4.31
C PHE A 678 -10.16 -34.14 5.53
N LEU A 679 -10.24 -32.90 6.03
CA LEU A 679 -9.47 -32.44 7.18
C LEU A 679 -9.87 -33.16 8.48
N TYR A 680 -11.17 -33.30 8.75
CA TYR A 680 -11.67 -33.99 9.94
C TYR A 680 -11.63 -35.51 9.81
N GLY A 681 -11.97 -36.05 8.64
CA GLY A 681 -12.12 -37.50 8.43
C GLY A 681 -10.83 -38.25 8.09
N ILE A 682 -9.80 -37.57 7.57
CA ILE A 682 -8.59 -38.23 7.06
C ILE A 682 -7.31 -37.65 7.68
N LEU A 683 -7.14 -36.33 7.64
CA LEU A 683 -5.86 -35.71 8.01
C LEU A 683 -5.62 -35.61 9.53
N SER A 684 -6.67 -35.30 10.30
CA SER A 684 -6.58 -35.25 11.78
C SER A 684 -6.28 -36.62 12.40
N PRO A 685 -6.92 -37.73 11.96
CA PRO A 685 -6.55 -39.08 12.39
C PRO A 685 -5.13 -39.50 11.98
N LEU A 686 -4.69 -39.18 10.76
CA LEU A 686 -3.37 -39.60 10.24
C LEU A 686 -2.18 -38.88 10.88
N THR A 687 -2.36 -37.63 11.31
CA THR A 687 -1.27 -36.81 11.86
C THR A 687 -1.22 -36.79 13.38
N ASN A 688 -2.13 -37.52 14.05
CA ASN A 688 -2.37 -37.49 15.49
C ASN A 688 -2.35 -36.05 16.07
N THR A 689 -2.80 -35.11 15.25
CA THR A 689 -2.85 -33.68 15.52
C THR A 689 -4.26 -33.26 15.18
N ASP A 690 -4.94 -32.59 16.10
CA ASP A 690 -6.28 -32.11 15.86
C ASP A 690 -6.23 -30.84 14.98
N VAL A 691 -6.04 -31.07 13.68
CA VAL A 691 -6.01 -30.02 12.65
C VAL A 691 -7.37 -29.31 12.58
N GLY A 692 -8.44 -30.01 12.97
CA GLY A 692 -9.78 -29.49 13.19
C GLY A 692 -9.86 -28.48 14.33
N ASN A 693 -9.30 -28.80 15.50
CA ASN A 693 -9.27 -27.89 16.65
C ASN A 693 -8.39 -26.65 16.43
N LEU A 694 -7.39 -26.69 15.54
CA LEU A 694 -6.67 -25.46 15.13
C LEU A 694 -7.55 -24.47 14.35
N ILE A 695 -8.68 -24.93 13.81
CA ILE A 695 -9.67 -24.16 13.06
C ILE A 695 -10.88 -23.79 13.95
N GLN A 696 -11.25 -24.65 14.91
CA GLN A 696 -12.41 -24.46 15.80
C GLN A 696 -12.14 -23.65 17.08
N HIS A 697 -10.94 -23.71 17.70
CA HIS A 697 -10.73 -23.22 19.07
C HIS A 697 -10.70 -21.70 19.32
N ASP A 698 -11.19 -20.85 18.41
CA ASP A 698 -11.29 -19.43 18.71
C ASP A 698 -12.56 -18.72 18.21
N THR A 699 -13.41 -19.40 17.41
CA THR A 699 -14.51 -18.69 16.72
C THR A 699 -15.90 -19.27 16.97
N TYR A 700 -16.02 -20.58 17.23
CA TYR A 700 -17.33 -21.22 17.43
C TYR A 700 -17.74 -21.31 18.93
N GLU A 701 -16.80 -21.63 19.83
CA GLU A 701 -17.07 -21.60 21.29
C GLU A 701 -17.31 -20.17 21.82
N ARG A 702 -16.75 -19.15 21.17
CA ARG A 702 -17.03 -17.72 21.45
C ARG A 702 -18.28 -17.17 20.74
N TYR A 703 -18.97 -18.00 19.96
CA TYR A 703 -20.26 -17.68 19.35
C TYR A 703 -21.42 -18.16 20.24
N GLN A 704 -21.18 -19.13 21.12
CA GLN A 704 -22.17 -19.66 22.07
C GLN A 704 -22.10 -19.03 23.48
N ASN A 705 -20.99 -18.36 23.81
CA ASN A 705 -20.83 -17.48 24.97
C ASN A 705 -20.72 -16.03 24.50
#